data_AF-A0A482XJ73-F1
#
_entry.id   AF-A0A482XJ73-F1
#
_cell.length_a   1.000
_cell.length_b   1.000
_cell.length_c   1.000
_cell.angle_alpha   90.00
_cell.angle_beta   90.00
_cell.angle_gamma   90.00
#
_symmetry.space_group_name_H-M   'P 1'
#
loop_
_entity.id
_entity.type
_entity.pdbx_description
1 polymer ?
#
loop_
_entity_poly.entity_id
_entity_poly.type
_entity_poly.pdbx_seq_one_letter_code
_entity_poly.pdbx_strand_id
1 'polypeptide(L)'
;MKSRRPLPASYCVQECSNYAQECSSLNNNNNDLTSSDRNNSTGSLENNNNNESDKVPLREGCATSRSADSVADDARRPSRSGHRRSADSVLDANSSRRVSRSSQGHHRKVSLLEEEGGTLAVPLSNSSLDVGHYKGYLKLSLCGFALMALSYALNVINPIEVVKTRLMKMEEGSFAFSLWKNPPVKVYVGVYLFNITNGDRFVSGEDKRLKVQEIGPYVYSEQLENTNVVFNENRTISFMPQRTLVFEPAMSSGDPTKDLVNVVNIPLLGISSMLHNSSMAFNLALSMLVRHLSSQPFKLLPVDDFLWGYDDPLIKLASTFLPSWIPFSKFGLLERILDEGNNTVTMHLPQGADKTSKQSYFIDQFNGLPAIKQWGYDPEEENRTKCNDLQQTLEGVLFPRHLTPSQSFHLYRKAFCRTLPIHFDRAALSDRGIPIYIYKMADNAFDSPDQNADNACYCDQKAKTCLPSGLSDISPCYFRIPVALSRPHFLLSDPKLLEDIEGLNPDEEKHSTHFGIQPDVGVPIYVKTSIQINLVVRKTRFNYKISPFNNKIIPIFWLQVMMPKLPDHVNFLMDLCFIYGPILQTTAISIVFLVGFALLVLATMGYVRVGWLINKTTISSKNNRAVVAGMLKPVTASWSAQAPIKYSQVQIVPMANTRVLERTR
;
A
#
# COMPACT_ATOMS: atom_id res chain seq x y z
N MET A 1 44.68 -34.89 4.50
CA MET A 1 45.30 -35.33 5.78
C MET A 1 44.26 -35.30 6.90
N LYS A 2 44.61 -35.69 8.14
CA LYS A 2 43.70 -36.05 9.25
C LYS A 2 42.71 -34.96 9.70
N SER A 3 41.44 -35.37 9.81
CA SER A 3 40.49 -35.15 10.93
C SER A 3 40.53 -33.89 11.80
N ARG A 4 39.36 -33.24 11.94
CA ARG A 4 38.78 -32.81 13.24
C ARG A 4 37.24 -32.68 13.12
N ARG A 5 36.50 -33.12 14.15
CA ARG A 5 35.09 -32.78 14.44
C ARG A 5 35.04 -32.03 15.79
N PRO A 6 34.04 -31.17 16.00
CA PRO A 6 33.06 -31.36 17.10
C PRO A 6 31.62 -31.24 16.55
N LEU A 7 30.69 -32.16 16.83
CA LEU A 7 29.90 -32.42 18.06
C LEU A 7 28.65 -31.51 18.18
N PRO A 8 27.49 -32.04 18.62
CA PRO A 8 26.18 -31.41 18.39
C PRO A 8 25.67 -30.50 19.51
N ALA A 9 24.68 -29.66 19.19
CA ALA A 9 23.99 -28.78 20.13
C ALA A 9 22.99 -29.56 21.01
N SER A 10 23.48 -30.10 22.13
CA SER A 10 22.65 -30.78 23.15
C SER A 10 23.02 -30.34 24.57
N TYR A 11 23.07 -29.01 24.80
CA TYR A 11 23.48 -28.42 26.09
C TYR A 11 22.74 -27.13 26.49
N CYS A 12 21.70 -26.70 25.76
CA CYS A 12 21.00 -25.41 25.99
C CYS A 12 19.56 -25.56 26.53
N VAL A 13 19.25 -26.68 27.19
CA VAL A 13 17.89 -26.99 27.72
C VAL A 13 17.88 -27.07 29.26
N GLN A 14 19.03 -26.89 29.91
CA GLN A 14 19.21 -27.25 31.33
C GLN A 14 19.37 -26.06 32.30
N GLU A 15 19.40 -24.81 31.81
CA GLU A 15 19.42 -23.60 32.67
C GLU A 15 18.04 -22.94 32.83
N CYS A 16 17.10 -23.13 31.89
CA CYS A 16 15.75 -22.58 32.00
C CYS A 16 14.84 -23.28 33.02
N SER A 17 15.27 -24.42 33.58
CA SER A 17 14.45 -25.19 34.54
C SER A 17 14.54 -24.67 35.98
N ASN A 18 15.53 -23.84 36.32
CA ASN A 18 15.80 -23.43 37.70
C ASN A 18 15.09 -22.13 38.11
N TYR A 19 14.54 -21.35 37.17
CA TYR A 19 13.82 -20.10 37.46
C TYR A 19 12.32 -20.28 37.77
N ALA A 20 11.80 -21.51 37.73
CA ALA A 20 10.37 -21.81 37.88
C ALA A 20 9.97 -22.30 39.29
N GLN A 21 10.91 -22.43 40.24
CA GLN A 21 10.64 -22.98 41.58
C GLN A 21 10.67 -21.96 42.74
N GLU A 22 11.01 -20.69 42.50
CA GLU A 22 11.06 -19.64 43.55
C GLU A 22 9.80 -18.77 43.68
N CYS A 23 8.75 -19.01 42.86
CA CYS A 23 7.50 -18.24 42.90
C CYS A 23 6.31 -18.97 43.57
N SER A 24 6.56 -20.04 44.34
CA SER A 24 5.53 -20.84 45.03
C SER A 24 5.68 -20.91 46.55
N SER A 25 6.65 -20.19 47.13
CA SER A 25 7.00 -20.22 48.55
C SER A 25 6.50 -19.02 49.38
N LEU A 26 5.85 -18.04 48.75
CA LEU A 26 5.41 -16.78 49.38
C LEU A 26 3.88 -16.59 49.41
N ASN A 27 3.12 -17.64 49.75
CA ASN A 27 1.73 -17.46 50.21
C ASN A 27 1.23 -18.58 51.14
N ASN A 28 1.87 -18.74 52.29
CA ASN A 28 1.39 -19.62 53.36
C ASN A 28 1.86 -19.09 54.73
N ASN A 29 0.98 -18.35 55.42
CA ASN A 29 0.97 -18.16 56.88
C ASN A 29 -0.26 -17.33 57.29
N ASN A 30 -1.29 -18.00 57.81
CA ASN A 30 -1.94 -17.67 59.08
C ASN A 30 -3.14 -18.61 59.34
N ASN A 31 -2.90 -19.58 60.22
CA ASN A 31 -3.70 -19.92 61.41
C ASN A 31 -5.23 -19.86 61.26
N ASP A 32 -5.89 -21.02 61.19
CA ASP A 32 -6.35 -21.81 62.35
C ASP A 32 -7.72 -21.37 62.88
N LEU A 33 -8.70 -22.29 62.87
CA LEU A 33 -9.40 -22.79 64.07
C LEU A 33 -10.57 -23.74 63.69
N THR A 34 -10.62 -24.88 64.40
CA THR A 34 -11.80 -25.64 64.90
C THR A 34 -13.23 -25.36 64.38
N SER A 35 -14.14 -26.34 64.26
CA SER A 35 -14.09 -27.81 64.41
C SER A 35 -15.50 -28.41 64.22
N SER A 36 -15.58 -29.66 63.72
CA SER A 36 -16.77 -30.57 63.78
C SER A 36 -18.06 -30.07 63.08
N ASP A 37 -19.12 -30.87 62.85
CA ASP A 37 -19.29 -32.31 63.05
C ASP A 37 -20.28 -32.92 62.01
N ARG A 38 -20.17 -34.23 61.77
CA ARG A 38 -21.23 -35.21 61.42
C ARG A 38 -22.31 -34.95 60.32
N ASN A 39 -22.34 -35.95 59.41
CA ASN A 39 -23.49 -36.82 59.08
C ASN A 39 -24.57 -36.43 58.03
N ASN A 40 -24.81 -37.39 57.12
CA ASN A 40 -26.07 -38.10 56.79
C ASN A 40 -27.44 -37.35 56.81
N SER A 41 -28.40 -37.63 55.91
CA SER A 41 -28.44 -38.59 54.79
C SER A 41 -29.74 -38.46 53.97
N THR A 42 -29.75 -39.05 52.76
CA THR A 42 -30.91 -39.69 52.07
C THR A 42 -32.33 -39.10 52.23
N GLY A 43 -32.94 -38.68 51.10
CA GLY A 43 -34.39 -38.47 50.99
C GLY A 43 -34.83 -38.40 49.53
N SER A 44 -35.56 -39.41 49.05
CA SER A 44 -36.07 -39.53 47.67
C SER A 44 -37.59 -39.25 47.62
N LEU A 45 -38.19 -39.35 46.41
CA LEU A 45 -39.64 -39.42 46.14
C LEU A 45 -40.39 -38.04 46.19
N GLU A 46 -41.38 -37.73 45.33
CA GLU A 46 -41.79 -38.30 44.03
C GLU A 46 -42.79 -37.37 43.26
N ASN A 47 -43.07 -37.72 42.01
CA ASN A 47 -44.37 -37.60 41.31
C ASN A 47 -45.09 -36.23 41.06
N ASN A 48 -45.13 -35.90 39.76
CA ASN A 48 -46.35 -35.85 38.91
C ASN A 48 -47.15 -34.55 38.62
N ASN A 49 -47.24 -34.31 37.30
CA ASN A 49 -48.45 -34.11 36.49
C ASN A 49 -49.04 -32.71 36.19
N ASN A 50 -48.93 -32.40 34.89
CA ASN A 50 -50.03 -32.09 33.94
C ASN A 50 -50.54 -30.65 33.75
N ASN A 51 -50.59 -30.29 32.46
CA ASN A 51 -51.63 -29.50 31.75
C ASN A 51 -51.73 -27.98 32.09
N GLU A 52 -52.16 -27.09 31.18
CA GLU A 52 -52.44 -27.24 29.74
C GLU A 52 -52.19 -25.92 28.97
N SER A 53 -52.27 -25.99 27.64
CA SER A 53 -52.13 -24.90 26.67
C SER A 53 -53.16 -23.76 26.84
N ASP A 54 -52.81 -22.50 26.51
CA ASP A 54 -53.64 -21.78 25.51
C ASP A 54 -53.06 -20.58 24.70
N LYS A 55 -53.59 -20.50 23.48
CA LYS A 55 -53.65 -19.49 22.40
C LYS A 55 -53.06 -18.05 22.55
N VAL A 56 -52.01 -17.79 21.77
CA VAL A 56 -51.86 -16.78 20.66
C VAL A 56 -53.14 -15.98 20.29
N PRO A 57 -53.14 -14.62 20.14
CA PRO A 57 -52.84 -14.02 18.82
C PRO A 57 -52.19 -12.61 18.71
N LEU A 58 -51.22 -12.52 17.79
CA LEU A 58 -50.99 -11.53 16.70
C LEU A 58 -51.49 -10.07 16.81
N ARG A 59 -50.56 -9.12 16.54
CA ARG A 59 -50.64 -8.07 15.50
C ARG A 59 -49.23 -7.52 15.19
N GLU A 60 -48.82 -7.34 13.93
CA GLU A 60 -49.02 -6.15 13.07
C GLU A 60 -48.63 -4.82 13.77
N GLY A 61 -47.63 -4.03 13.36
CA GLY A 61 -46.66 -4.16 12.27
C GLY A 61 -46.78 -3.09 11.20
N CYS A 62 -45.90 -2.07 11.20
CA CYS A 62 -45.62 -1.23 10.03
C CYS A 62 -44.32 -0.40 10.24
N ALA A 63 -43.59 -0.13 9.17
CA ALA A 63 -42.42 0.76 9.19
C ALA A 63 -42.79 2.21 8.83
N THR A 64 -41.91 3.16 9.12
CA THR A 64 -41.79 4.39 8.31
C THR A 64 -40.39 4.96 8.41
N SER A 65 -39.84 5.37 7.27
CA SER A 65 -38.56 6.09 7.20
C SER A 65 -38.76 7.59 7.39
N ARG A 66 -37.71 8.29 7.85
CA ARG A 66 -37.48 9.71 7.54
C ARG A 66 -36.00 10.06 7.65
N SER A 67 -35.57 10.96 6.78
CA SER A 67 -34.24 11.53 6.67
C SER A 67 -34.31 13.05 6.87
N ALA A 68 -33.14 13.69 7.02
CA ALA A 68 -32.95 15.11 7.37
C ALA A 68 -33.35 15.43 8.85
N ASP A 69 -32.74 16.39 9.54
CA ASP A 69 -32.01 17.58 9.08
C ASP A 69 -30.64 17.81 9.74
N SER A 70 -29.90 18.79 9.21
CA SER A 70 -28.67 19.38 9.78
C SER A 70 -28.97 20.65 10.60
N VAL A 71 -28.07 21.05 11.51
CA VAL A 71 -27.77 22.45 11.88
C VAL A 71 -26.46 22.51 12.71
N ALA A 72 -25.84 23.69 12.79
CA ALA A 72 -24.43 23.92 13.12
C ALA A 72 -24.12 24.38 14.58
N ASP A 73 -22.84 24.73 14.79
CA ASP A 73 -22.25 25.66 15.77
C ASP A 73 -22.27 25.36 17.30
N ASP A 74 -21.07 25.29 17.89
CA ASP A 74 -20.52 26.40 18.70
C ASP A 74 -18.97 26.40 18.63
N ALA A 75 -18.34 27.55 18.78
CA ALA A 75 -16.89 27.75 18.66
C ALA A 75 -16.35 28.69 19.75
N ARG A 76 -15.65 28.13 20.75
CA ARG A 76 -15.08 28.92 21.87
C ARG A 76 -13.62 28.58 22.19
N ARG A 77 -12.74 29.56 22.00
CA ARG A 77 -11.59 29.82 22.88
C ARG A 77 -12.01 30.88 23.92
N PRO A 78 -11.30 31.02 25.05
CA PRO A 78 -10.49 32.25 25.15
C PRO A 78 -9.18 32.16 25.95
N SER A 79 -8.42 33.26 25.85
CA SER A 79 -7.53 33.87 26.86
C SER A 79 -6.22 33.20 27.34
N ARG A 80 -5.18 34.05 27.36
CA ARG A 80 -3.82 33.83 27.86
C ARG A 80 -3.71 34.01 29.39
N SER A 81 -2.70 33.38 29.97
CA SER A 81 -1.85 33.95 31.03
C SER A 81 -0.42 33.38 30.91
N GLY A 82 0.67 34.01 31.31
CA GLY A 82 0.81 35.36 31.88
C GLY A 82 1.64 35.39 33.18
N HIS A 83 2.96 35.18 33.12
CA HIS A 83 3.86 35.22 34.29
C HIS A 83 5.21 35.90 33.98
N ARG A 84 5.80 36.56 34.99
CA ARG A 84 6.99 37.44 34.87
C ARG A 84 7.65 37.68 36.23
N ARG A 85 8.93 37.28 36.39
CA ARG A 85 9.96 37.61 37.41
C ARG A 85 11.23 36.83 36.98
N SER A 86 12.49 37.28 36.98
CA SER A 86 13.25 38.29 37.76
C SER A 86 13.61 37.83 39.18
N ALA A 87 14.86 37.92 39.67
CA ALA A 87 16.19 38.11 39.04
C ALA A 87 17.29 37.83 40.12
N ASP A 88 18.55 37.54 39.71
CA ASP A 88 19.87 37.82 40.37
C ASP A 88 20.95 36.84 39.82
N SER A 89 22.22 37.16 39.49
CA SER A 89 23.23 38.19 39.86
C SER A 89 24.23 37.71 40.96
N VAL A 90 25.54 38.02 41.00
CA VAL A 90 26.47 38.90 40.22
C VAL A 90 27.85 38.22 40.06
N LEU A 91 28.65 38.47 38.99
CA LEU A 91 30.14 38.51 39.04
C LEU A 91 30.77 39.25 37.82
N ASP A 92 31.90 39.95 38.04
CA ASP A 92 32.43 41.03 37.18
C ASP A 92 33.71 40.70 36.36
N ALA A 93 33.95 41.44 35.25
CA ALA A 93 35.29 41.70 34.69
C ALA A 93 35.40 42.91 33.71
N ASN A 94 35.07 44.11 34.20
CA ASN A 94 35.74 45.42 33.95
C ASN A 94 36.23 45.90 32.54
N SER A 95 35.92 47.18 32.27
CA SER A 95 36.70 48.20 31.52
C SER A 95 36.44 48.41 30.01
N SER A 96 36.58 49.67 29.58
CA SER A 96 36.21 50.18 28.25
C SER A 96 37.38 50.88 27.56
N ARG A 97 37.33 51.01 26.22
CA ARG A 97 38.11 52.01 25.47
C ARG A 97 37.20 52.87 24.59
N ARG A 98 37.29 54.19 24.74
CA ARG A 98 36.65 55.22 23.91
C ARG A 98 37.73 55.96 23.10
N VAL A 99 37.35 56.46 21.93
CA VAL A 99 38.22 57.17 20.97
C VAL A 99 38.69 58.53 21.49
N SER A 100 39.94 58.91 21.19
CA SER A 100 40.48 60.28 21.33
C SER A 100 41.51 60.60 20.24
N ARG A 101 41.70 61.89 19.92
CA ARG A 101 42.53 62.42 18.81
C ARG A 101 43.94 62.86 19.25
N SER A 102 44.94 62.71 18.37
CA SER A 102 46.07 63.64 18.12
C SER A 102 47.06 63.02 17.11
N SER A 103 48.05 63.70 16.52
CA SER A 103 48.06 64.92 15.68
C SER A 103 49.52 65.26 15.31
N GLN A 104 49.89 65.27 14.03
CA GLN A 104 51.16 65.80 13.45
C GLN A 104 51.10 65.61 11.92
N GLY A 105 51.67 66.46 11.06
CA GLY A 105 52.25 67.79 11.27
C GLY A 105 53.03 68.28 10.03
N HIS A 106 53.04 69.61 9.78
CA HIS A 106 53.85 70.33 8.77
C HIS A 106 53.47 70.08 7.29
N HIS A 107 53.75 70.98 6.32
CA HIS A 107 54.37 72.32 6.37
C HIS A 107 53.48 73.38 5.67
N ARG A 108 53.71 74.66 5.97
CA ARG A 108 53.08 75.82 5.30
C ARG A 108 54.18 76.64 4.61
N LYS A 109 53.97 77.04 3.36
CA LYS A 109 54.76 78.06 2.67
C LYS A 109 53.82 79.02 1.96
N VAL A 110 54.13 80.32 1.98
CA VAL A 110 53.35 81.40 1.37
C VAL A 110 54.30 82.20 0.50
N SER A 111 53.91 82.47 -0.74
CA SER A 111 54.68 83.37 -1.63
C SER A 111 53.81 83.91 -2.75
N LEU A 112 53.47 85.21 -2.60
CA LEU A 112 53.26 86.21 -3.66
C LEU A 112 52.00 86.11 -4.55
N LEU A 113 51.72 87.28 -5.13
CA LEU A 113 50.62 87.61 -6.03
C LEU A 113 51.18 87.77 -7.44
N GLU A 114 50.43 87.35 -8.45
CA GLU A 114 50.46 87.92 -9.79
C GLU A 114 49.05 87.79 -10.39
N GLU A 115 48.54 88.86 -10.98
CA GLU A 115 47.35 88.82 -11.84
C GLU A 115 47.79 88.45 -13.25
N GLU A 116 47.00 87.66 -13.99
CA GLU A 116 46.92 87.77 -15.46
C GLU A 116 45.58 87.21 -15.97
N GLY A 117 45.17 87.69 -17.14
CA GLY A 117 43.80 87.62 -17.65
C GLY A 117 43.24 86.23 -17.99
N GLY A 118 41.98 86.03 -17.58
CA GLY A 118 40.88 85.63 -18.46
C GLY A 118 40.85 84.22 -19.09
N THR A 119 39.71 83.55 -18.91
CA THR A 119 38.80 83.15 -20.03
C THR A 119 37.55 82.46 -19.46
N LEU A 120 36.36 82.77 -20.00
CA LEU A 120 35.09 82.13 -19.62
C LEU A 120 35.01 80.68 -20.15
N ALA A 121 35.47 79.72 -19.35
CA ALA A 121 35.26 78.30 -19.61
C ALA A 121 33.83 77.87 -19.24
N VAL A 122 32.96 77.69 -20.24
CA VAL A 122 31.60 77.15 -20.05
C VAL A 122 31.71 75.67 -19.65
N PRO A 123 31.15 75.25 -18.48
CA PRO A 123 31.26 73.86 -18.04
C PRO A 123 30.34 72.95 -18.87
N LEU A 124 30.93 72.04 -19.66
CA LEU A 124 30.22 70.97 -20.37
C LEU A 124 29.76 69.85 -19.41
N SER A 125 28.89 70.21 -18.47
CA SER A 125 28.19 69.28 -17.59
C SER A 125 27.00 68.64 -18.31
N ASN A 126 27.22 67.49 -18.96
CA ASN A 126 26.18 66.48 -19.26
C ASN A 126 26.82 65.21 -19.88
N SER A 127 27.24 64.27 -19.03
CA SER A 127 27.70 62.93 -19.47
C SER A 127 27.66 61.86 -18.35
N SER A 128 27.69 62.28 -17.09
CA SER A 128 27.71 61.39 -15.91
C SER A 128 26.35 60.77 -15.55
N LEU A 129 25.23 61.36 -15.98
CA LEU A 129 23.88 60.91 -15.57
C LEU A 129 23.43 59.61 -16.26
N ASP A 130 23.58 59.49 -17.59
CA ASP A 130 22.99 58.37 -18.35
C ASP A 130 23.62 57.01 -18.04
N VAL A 131 24.93 56.96 -17.82
CA VAL A 131 25.69 55.71 -17.64
C VAL A 131 25.26 54.96 -16.37
N GLY A 132 24.84 55.68 -15.32
CA GLY A 132 24.33 55.07 -14.08
C GLY A 132 23.00 54.36 -14.29
N HIS A 133 22.06 54.99 -14.99
CA HIS A 133 20.72 54.46 -15.22
C HIS A 133 20.74 53.24 -16.13
N TYR A 134 21.53 53.25 -17.21
CA TYR A 134 21.69 52.09 -18.10
C TYR A 134 22.24 50.86 -17.35
N LYS A 135 23.25 51.06 -16.48
CA LYS A 135 23.80 49.98 -15.63
C LYS A 135 22.78 49.45 -14.61
N GLY A 136 21.80 50.25 -14.20
CA GLY A 136 20.67 49.82 -13.37
C GLY A 136 19.75 48.83 -14.10
N TYR A 137 19.24 49.22 -15.28
CA TYR A 137 18.36 48.36 -16.08
C TYR A 137 19.05 47.09 -16.58
N LEU A 138 20.37 47.11 -16.81
CA LEU A 138 21.15 45.92 -17.15
C LEU A 138 21.17 44.89 -16.00
N LYS A 139 21.39 45.33 -14.76
CA LYS A 139 21.29 44.47 -13.57
C LYS A 139 19.88 43.91 -13.38
N LEU A 140 18.85 44.74 -13.61
CA LEU A 140 17.45 44.35 -13.52
C LEU A 140 17.09 43.25 -14.54
N SER A 141 17.55 43.41 -15.78
CA SER A 141 17.37 42.45 -16.87
C SER A 141 18.06 41.12 -16.59
N LEU A 142 19.33 41.15 -16.17
CA LEU A 142 20.08 39.94 -15.76
C LEU A 142 19.40 39.20 -14.60
N CYS A 143 18.84 39.93 -13.63
CA CYS A 143 18.06 39.35 -12.53
C CYS A 143 16.76 38.69 -13.03
N GLY A 144 16.02 39.35 -13.94
CA GLY A 144 14.81 38.80 -14.56
C GLY A 144 15.07 37.48 -15.29
N PHE A 145 16.11 37.44 -16.14
CA PHE A 145 16.54 36.21 -16.82
C PHE A 145 16.99 35.11 -15.84
N ALA A 146 17.73 35.46 -14.78
CA ALA A 146 18.17 34.49 -13.78
C ALA A 146 16.99 33.85 -13.02
N LEU A 147 15.96 34.63 -12.68
CA LEU A 147 14.75 34.10 -12.02
C LEU A 147 13.92 33.22 -12.97
N MET A 148 13.79 33.59 -14.25
CA MET A 148 13.11 32.73 -15.24
C MET A 148 13.88 31.43 -15.50
N ALA A 149 15.21 31.48 -15.56
CA ALA A 149 16.06 30.29 -15.67
C ALA A 149 15.98 29.39 -14.43
N LEU A 150 15.95 29.97 -13.23
CA LEU A 150 15.73 29.24 -11.98
C LEU A 150 14.34 28.58 -11.94
N SER A 151 13.29 29.30 -12.36
CA SER A 151 11.94 28.76 -12.48
C SER A 151 11.88 27.55 -13.42
N TYR A 152 12.56 27.63 -14.57
CA TYR A 152 12.65 26.51 -15.51
C TYR A 152 13.43 25.33 -14.92
N ALA A 153 14.58 25.58 -14.29
CA ALA A 153 15.37 24.54 -13.63
C ALA A 153 14.60 23.84 -12.50
N LEU A 154 13.83 24.57 -11.68
CA LEU A 154 12.97 24.00 -10.64
C LEU A 154 11.84 23.13 -11.23
N ASN A 155 11.28 23.52 -12.37
CA ASN A 155 10.28 22.71 -13.06
C ASN A 155 10.87 21.40 -13.62
N VAL A 156 12.06 21.47 -14.23
CA VAL A 156 12.78 20.31 -14.78
C VAL A 156 13.28 19.35 -13.69
N ILE A 157 13.76 19.86 -12.55
CA ILE A 157 14.24 19.04 -11.42
C ILE A 157 13.09 18.40 -10.65
N ASN A 158 11.92 19.04 -10.60
CA ASN A 158 10.73 18.63 -9.84
C ASN A 158 11.06 18.20 -8.39
N PRO A 159 11.39 19.15 -7.48
CA PRO A 159 11.74 18.87 -6.09
C PRO A 159 10.83 17.89 -5.34
N ILE A 160 9.51 17.93 -5.55
CA ILE A 160 8.57 16.99 -4.94
C ILE A 160 8.83 15.54 -5.38
N GLU A 161 9.19 15.28 -6.64
CA GLU A 161 9.53 13.93 -7.11
C GLU A 161 10.88 13.44 -6.55
N VAL A 162 11.84 14.35 -6.35
CA VAL A 162 13.09 14.04 -5.63
C VAL A 162 12.81 13.68 -4.17
N VAL A 163 11.84 14.34 -3.52
CA VAL A 163 11.40 14.00 -2.16
C VAL A 163 10.71 12.64 -2.11
N LYS A 164 9.72 12.37 -2.98
CA LYS A 164 9.07 11.04 -3.09
C LYS A 164 10.11 9.93 -3.32
N THR A 165 11.04 10.14 -4.25
CA THR A 165 12.11 9.18 -4.58
C THR A 165 13.04 8.92 -3.39
N ARG A 166 13.33 9.93 -2.55
CA ARG A 166 14.10 9.74 -1.30
C ARG A 166 13.31 9.01 -0.21
N LEU A 167 12.01 9.30 -0.06
CA LEU A 167 11.15 8.65 0.92
C LEU A 167 10.98 7.15 0.62
N MET A 168 10.81 6.79 -0.65
CA MET A 168 10.65 5.41 -1.14
C MET A 168 11.96 4.62 -1.30
N LYS A 169 13.09 5.13 -0.79
CA LYS A 169 14.37 4.43 -0.85
C LYS A 169 14.37 3.26 0.16
N MET A 170 14.58 2.02 -0.29
CA MET A 170 14.64 0.84 0.59
C MET A 170 16.08 0.52 1.00
N GLU A 171 16.50 1.08 2.13
CA GLU A 171 17.82 0.87 2.76
C GLU A 171 17.64 0.88 4.27
N GLU A 172 18.58 0.27 5.02
CA GLU A 172 18.51 0.24 6.47
C GLU A 172 18.46 1.66 7.08
N GLY A 173 17.56 1.87 8.04
CA GLY A 173 17.30 3.17 8.65
C GLY A 173 16.50 4.17 7.77
N SER A 174 16.08 3.80 6.56
CA SER A 174 15.23 4.67 5.74
C SER A 174 13.76 4.70 6.19
N PHE A 175 13.02 5.71 5.73
CA PHE A 175 11.60 5.87 6.04
C PHE A 175 10.74 4.73 5.48
N ALA A 176 10.80 4.46 4.17
CA ALA A 176 10.07 3.34 3.59
C ALA A 176 10.50 1.98 4.17
N PHE A 177 11.78 1.79 4.52
CA PHE A 177 12.24 0.58 5.18
C PHE A 177 11.61 0.42 6.58
N SER A 178 11.56 1.47 7.39
CA SER A 178 10.92 1.40 8.71
C SER A 178 9.41 1.11 8.62
N LEU A 179 8.71 1.74 7.67
CA LEU A 179 7.28 1.48 7.42
C LEU A 179 7.02 0.09 6.83
N TRP A 180 7.91 -0.43 5.98
CA TRP A 180 7.77 -1.78 5.46
C TRP A 180 8.14 -2.85 6.50
N LYS A 181 9.12 -2.56 7.36
CA LYS A 181 9.53 -3.50 8.41
C LYS A 181 8.40 -3.72 9.41
N ASN A 182 7.89 -2.62 10.00
CA ASN A 182 6.79 -2.63 10.97
C ASN A 182 5.69 -1.68 10.51
N PRO A 183 4.79 -2.11 9.60
CA PRO A 183 3.72 -1.28 9.06
C PRO A 183 2.76 -0.77 10.16
N PRO A 184 2.62 0.55 10.35
CA PRO A 184 1.72 1.12 11.36
C PRO A 184 0.24 1.06 10.97
N VAL A 185 -0.10 0.39 9.87
CA VAL A 185 -1.48 0.20 9.38
C VAL A 185 -2.22 -0.80 10.25
N LYS A 186 -3.51 -0.54 10.54
CA LYS A 186 -4.42 -1.60 10.98
C LYS A 186 -5.07 -2.22 9.75
N VAL A 187 -4.70 -3.47 9.45
CA VAL A 187 -5.45 -4.35 8.54
C VAL A 187 -6.44 -5.13 9.39
N TYR A 188 -7.67 -5.31 8.91
CA TYR A 188 -8.71 -6.09 9.58
C TYR A 188 -9.09 -7.30 8.74
N VAL A 189 -9.29 -8.44 9.41
CA VAL A 189 -9.76 -9.69 8.83
C VAL A 189 -11.15 -9.96 9.41
N GLY A 190 -12.19 -9.68 8.61
CA GLY A 190 -13.57 -10.06 8.90
C GLY A 190 -13.82 -11.50 8.48
N VAL A 191 -14.28 -12.33 9.41
CA VAL A 191 -14.53 -13.77 9.22
C VAL A 191 -16.04 -14.02 9.19
N TYR A 192 -16.52 -14.65 8.13
CA TYR A 192 -17.93 -14.92 7.89
C TYR A 192 -18.14 -16.43 7.74
N LEU A 193 -18.99 -17.02 8.59
CA LEU A 193 -19.20 -18.47 8.68
C LEU A 193 -20.53 -18.89 8.08
N PHE A 194 -20.57 -20.09 7.50
CA PHE A 194 -21.80 -20.71 6.99
C PHE A 194 -22.39 -21.68 8.03
N ASN A 195 -23.31 -21.17 8.85
CA ASN A 195 -24.04 -21.95 9.86
C ASN A 195 -25.08 -22.85 9.21
N ILE A 196 -25.12 -24.13 9.58
CA ILE A 196 -25.93 -25.16 8.91
C ILE A 196 -27.26 -25.35 9.66
N THR A 197 -28.37 -25.04 9.00
CA THR A 197 -29.70 -24.97 9.64
C THR A 197 -30.54 -26.23 9.52
N ASN A 198 -30.22 -27.15 8.59
CA ASN A 198 -31.00 -28.38 8.33
C ASN A 198 -30.20 -29.67 8.42
N GLY A 199 -29.09 -29.69 9.18
CA GLY A 199 -28.11 -30.77 9.17
C GLY A 199 -28.69 -32.19 9.29
N ASP A 200 -29.48 -32.47 10.32
CA ASP A 200 -30.04 -33.83 10.53
C ASP A 200 -30.99 -34.25 9.40
N ARG A 201 -31.80 -33.32 8.88
CA ARG A 201 -32.74 -33.55 7.75
C ARG A 201 -32.02 -33.72 6.42
N PHE A 202 -30.85 -33.12 6.26
CA PHE A 202 -29.95 -33.36 5.12
C PHE A 202 -29.27 -34.74 5.21
N VAL A 203 -28.90 -35.19 6.42
CA VAL A 203 -28.26 -36.50 6.63
C VAL A 203 -29.25 -37.67 6.65
N SER A 204 -30.51 -37.45 7.05
CA SER A 204 -31.60 -38.42 6.88
C SER A 204 -32.02 -38.59 5.42
N GLY A 205 -31.76 -37.59 4.58
CA GLY A 205 -32.13 -37.56 3.17
C GLY A 205 -33.52 -36.96 2.87
N GLU A 206 -34.18 -36.36 3.87
CA GLU A 206 -35.40 -35.56 3.67
C GLU A 206 -35.13 -34.32 2.81
N ASP A 207 -34.09 -33.56 3.15
CA ASP A 207 -33.67 -32.35 2.44
C ASP A 207 -32.49 -32.68 1.50
N LYS A 208 -32.68 -32.48 0.19
CA LYS A 208 -31.65 -32.76 -0.83
C LYS A 208 -30.56 -31.68 -0.95
N ARG A 209 -30.80 -30.50 -0.38
CA ARG A 209 -29.92 -29.32 -0.38
C ARG A 209 -29.49 -29.01 1.05
N LEU A 210 -28.25 -28.58 1.21
CA LEU A 210 -27.78 -28.06 2.50
C LEU A 210 -28.26 -26.60 2.64
N LYS A 211 -28.89 -26.24 3.76
CA LYS A 211 -29.33 -24.87 4.05
C LYS A 211 -28.32 -24.20 4.96
N VAL A 212 -27.68 -23.15 4.47
CA VAL A 212 -26.70 -22.35 5.22
C VAL A 212 -27.25 -20.95 5.53
N GLN A 213 -26.77 -20.39 6.64
CA GLN A 213 -26.99 -19.00 7.04
C GLN A 213 -25.63 -18.37 7.31
N GLU A 214 -25.38 -17.18 6.75
CA GLU A 214 -24.17 -16.42 7.08
C GLU A 214 -24.24 -15.89 8.52
N ILE A 215 -23.16 -16.08 9.28
CA ILE A 215 -22.95 -15.47 10.61
C ILE A 215 -21.59 -14.77 10.62
N GLY A 216 -21.59 -13.49 10.97
CA GLY A 216 -20.40 -12.64 11.06
C GLY A 216 -20.70 -11.18 10.68
N PRO A 217 -19.66 -10.33 10.59
CA PRO A 217 -18.25 -10.69 10.74
C PRO A 217 -17.84 -10.93 12.21
N TYR A 218 -16.89 -11.85 12.39
CA TYR A 218 -15.99 -11.84 13.54
C TYR A 218 -14.68 -11.18 13.09
N VAL A 219 -14.32 -10.04 13.68
CA VAL A 219 -13.24 -9.18 13.17
C VAL A 219 -11.99 -9.31 14.03
N TYR A 220 -10.86 -9.49 13.37
CA TYR A 220 -9.53 -9.50 13.99
C TYR A 220 -8.63 -8.46 13.31
N SER A 221 -7.81 -7.72 14.05
CA SER A 221 -6.75 -6.88 13.45
C SER A 221 -5.49 -7.72 13.17
N GLU A 222 -4.99 -7.72 11.94
CA GLU A 222 -3.68 -8.28 11.55
C GLU A 222 -2.59 -7.24 11.86
N GLN A 223 -1.61 -7.61 12.69
CA GLN A 223 -0.36 -6.88 12.89
C GLN A 223 0.76 -7.62 12.16
N LEU A 224 1.50 -6.92 11.30
CA LEU A 224 2.59 -7.46 10.49
C LEU A 224 3.94 -6.92 11.01
N GLU A 225 4.91 -7.82 11.20
CA GLU A 225 6.33 -7.48 11.40
C GLU A 225 7.19 -8.33 10.46
N ASN A 226 8.11 -7.69 9.73
CA ASN A 226 9.08 -8.38 8.89
C ASN A 226 10.37 -8.61 9.69
N THR A 227 10.53 -9.85 10.14
CA THR A 227 11.66 -10.32 10.96
C THR A 227 12.83 -10.83 10.11
N ASN A 228 13.97 -11.12 10.75
CA ASN A 228 15.14 -11.79 10.14
C ASN A 228 15.58 -11.18 8.79
N VAL A 229 15.59 -9.85 8.74
CA VAL A 229 15.84 -9.07 7.52
C VAL A 229 17.32 -9.06 7.16
N VAL A 230 17.65 -9.46 5.93
CA VAL A 230 19.01 -9.48 5.37
C VAL A 230 19.01 -8.79 4.00
N PHE A 231 19.89 -7.80 3.84
CA PHE A 231 20.16 -7.17 2.54
C PHE A 231 21.25 -7.97 1.80
N ASN A 232 20.94 -8.42 0.58
CA ASN A 232 21.81 -9.29 -0.21
C ASN A 232 22.56 -8.49 -1.30
N GLU A 233 23.80 -8.89 -1.62
CA GLU A 233 24.65 -8.24 -2.62
C GLU A 233 24.00 -8.16 -4.02
N ASN A 234 23.19 -9.16 -4.37
CA ASN A 234 22.45 -9.26 -5.64
C ASN A 234 21.24 -8.30 -5.76
N ARG A 235 21.15 -7.25 -4.92
CA ARG A 235 20.03 -6.30 -4.84
C ARG A 235 18.68 -6.94 -4.52
N THR A 236 18.69 -7.97 -3.67
CA THR A 236 17.47 -8.49 -3.03
C THR A 236 17.49 -8.21 -1.52
N ILE A 237 16.33 -8.35 -0.90
CA ILE A 237 16.17 -8.37 0.55
C ILE A 237 15.41 -9.65 0.93
N SER A 238 15.99 -10.41 1.86
CA SER A 238 15.38 -11.62 2.43
C SER A 238 14.81 -11.30 3.81
N PHE A 239 13.64 -11.82 4.13
CA PHE A 239 12.93 -11.55 5.38
C PHE A 239 11.92 -12.66 5.71
N MET A 240 11.43 -12.67 6.94
CA MET A 240 10.38 -13.59 7.39
C MET A 240 9.18 -12.79 7.90
N PRO A 241 8.07 -12.69 7.14
CA PRO A 241 6.87 -12.00 7.59
C PRO A 241 6.23 -12.76 8.75
N GLN A 242 5.90 -12.06 9.83
CA GLN A 242 5.17 -12.58 10.97
C GLN A 242 3.87 -11.79 11.13
N ARG A 243 2.76 -12.53 11.27
CA ARG A 243 1.42 -11.96 11.34
C ARG A 243 0.73 -12.44 12.61
N THR A 244 0.31 -11.50 13.46
CA THR A 244 -0.48 -11.80 14.66
C THR A 244 -1.88 -11.22 14.52
N LEU A 245 -2.87 -11.94 15.02
CA LEU A 245 -4.29 -11.59 14.90
C LEU A 245 -4.87 -11.35 16.30
N VAL A 246 -5.48 -10.18 16.49
CA VAL A 246 -6.07 -9.76 17.76
C VAL A 246 -7.55 -9.48 17.54
N PHE A 247 -8.43 -10.08 18.34
CA PHE A 247 -9.88 -9.90 18.20
C PHE A 247 -10.30 -8.45 18.48
N GLU A 248 -11.22 -7.93 17.67
CA GLU A 248 -11.76 -6.56 17.72
C GLU A 248 -13.29 -6.62 18.01
N PRO A 249 -13.71 -6.67 19.29
CA PRO A 249 -15.12 -6.86 19.64
C PRO A 249 -16.04 -5.76 19.09
N ALA A 250 -15.56 -4.51 19.05
CA ALA A 250 -16.34 -3.34 18.66
C ALA A 250 -16.70 -3.28 17.16
N MET A 251 -16.16 -4.18 16.33
CA MET A 251 -16.49 -4.33 14.91
C MET A 251 -17.08 -5.72 14.59
N SER A 252 -17.24 -6.57 15.60
CA SER A 252 -17.74 -7.94 15.45
C SER A 252 -19.23 -8.02 15.77
N SER A 253 -19.95 -8.91 15.09
CA SER A 253 -21.40 -9.08 15.29
C SER A 253 -21.78 -9.80 16.59
N GLY A 254 -20.80 -10.37 17.30
CA GLY A 254 -21.01 -11.14 18.53
C GLY A 254 -19.69 -11.55 19.19
N ASP A 255 -19.75 -12.50 20.11
CA ASP A 255 -18.62 -12.97 20.90
C ASP A 255 -18.26 -14.41 20.49
N PRO A 256 -17.11 -14.63 19.81
CA PRO A 256 -16.78 -15.93 19.26
C PRO A 256 -16.61 -17.02 20.33
N THR A 257 -16.36 -16.65 21.59
CA THR A 257 -16.23 -17.59 22.71
C THR A 257 -17.58 -18.13 23.21
N LYS A 258 -18.70 -17.50 22.81
CA LYS A 258 -20.07 -17.84 23.25
C LYS A 258 -20.97 -18.21 22.09
N ASP A 259 -20.81 -17.57 20.94
CA ASP A 259 -21.64 -17.80 19.77
C ASP A 259 -21.38 -19.21 19.22
N LEU A 260 -22.44 -20.01 19.13
CA LEU A 260 -22.37 -21.38 18.62
C LEU A 260 -22.71 -21.42 17.13
N VAL A 261 -21.89 -22.15 16.38
CA VAL A 261 -22.06 -22.39 14.95
C VAL A 261 -22.15 -23.90 14.69
N ASN A 262 -23.14 -24.31 13.89
CA ASN A 262 -23.27 -25.68 13.42
C ASN A 262 -22.56 -25.83 12.08
N VAL A 263 -21.50 -26.63 12.04
CA VAL A 263 -20.54 -26.71 10.93
C VAL A 263 -20.30 -28.16 10.50
N VAL A 264 -19.86 -28.37 9.26
CA VAL A 264 -19.42 -29.71 8.85
C VAL A 264 -18.16 -30.15 9.60
N ASN A 265 -18.05 -31.44 9.86
CA ASN A 265 -16.86 -32.05 10.43
C ASN A 265 -15.78 -32.17 9.32
N ILE A 266 -14.97 -31.12 9.19
CA ILE A 266 -13.93 -31.00 8.14
C ILE A 266 -12.89 -32.12 8.21
N PRO A 267 -12.34 -32.52 9.38
CA PRO A 267 -11.49 -33.70 9.48
C PRO A 267 -12.14 -34.97 8.89
N LEU A 268 -13.40 -35.26 9.27
CA LEU A 268 -14.12 -36.45 8.81
C LEU A 268 -14.42 -36.43 7.31
N LEU A 269 -15.02 -35.36 6.80
CA LEU A 269 -15.36 -35.25 5.38
C LEU A 269 -14.10 -35.13 4.51
N GLY A 270 -13.08 -34.39 4.98
CA GLY A 270 -11.81 -34.21 4.30
C GLY A 270 -11.04 -35.51 4.11
N ILE A 271 -10.83 -36.29 5.18
CA ILE A 271 -10.09 -37.57 5.08
C ILE A 271 -10.87 -38.60 4.26
N SER A 272 -12.21 -38.62 4.38
CA SER A 272 -13.07 -39.53 3.60
C SER A 272 -13.11 -39.18 2.11
N SER A 273 -13.10 -37.89 1.79
CA SER A 273 -13.02 -37.38 0.41
C SER A 273 -11.63 -37.64 -0.19
N MET A 274 -10.55 -37.41 0.56
CA MET A 274 -9.18 -37.72 0.12
C MET A 274 -9.01 -39.21 -0.19
N LEU A 275 -9.54 -40.09 0.65
CA LEU A 275 -9.38 -41.55 0.53
C LEU A 275 -10.42 -42.25 -0.37
N HIS A 276 -11.29 -41.51 -1.09
CA HIS A 276 -12.38 -42.05 -1.90
C HIS A 276 -11.95 -43.08 -2.98
N ASN A 277 -10.71 -42.95 -3.49
CA ASN A 277 -10.11 -43.83 -4.49
C ASN A 277 -9.13 -44.86 -3.89
N SER A 278 -9.06 -44.99 -2.56
CA SER A 278 -8.32 -46.06 -1.90
C SER A 278 -9.02 -47.42 -2.03
N SER A 279 -8.37 -48.51 -1.61
CA SER A 279 -8.94 -49.85 -1.75
C SER A 279 -10.24 -50.03 -0.96
N MET A 280 -11.04 -51.04 -1.33
CA MET A 280 -12.28 -51.38 -0.63
C MET A 280 -12.03 -51.71 0.85
N ALA A 281 -10.91 -52.36 1.17
CA ALA A 281 -10.50 -52.66 2.54
C ALA A 281 -10.16 -51.38 3.34
N PHE A 282 -9.45 -50.41 2.74
CA PHE A 282 -9.14 -49.13 3.41
C PHE A 282 -10.40 -48.29 3.66
N ASN A 283 -11.33 -48.19 2.70
CA ASN A 283 -12.59 -47.49 2.91
C ASN A 283 -13.46 -48.16 4.00
N LEU A 284 -13.45 -49.49 4.09
CA LEU A 284 -14.16 -50.24 5.13
C LEU A 284 -13.51 -50.03 6.51
N ALA A 285 -12.18 -50.09 6.60
CA ALA A 285 -11.44 -49.83 7.83
C ALA A 285 -11.65 -48.40 8.35
N LEU A 286 -11.62 -47.39 7.46
CA LEU A 286 -11.96 -46.01 7.79
C LEU A 286 -13.40 -45.89 8.30
N SER A 287 -14.37 -46.55 7.65
CA SER A 287 -15.78 -46.52 8.06
C SER A 287 -16.00 -47.19 9.42
N MET A 288 -15.28 -48.27 9.71
CA MET A 288 -15.27 -48.91 11.04
C MET A 288 -14.65 -48.00 12.11
N LEU A 289 -13.53 -47.34 11.81
CA LEU A 289 -12.86 -46.40 12.70
C LEU A 289 -13.75 -45.20 13.03
N VAL A 290 -14.35 -44.57 12.01
CA VAL A 290 -15.29 -43.45 12.15
C VAL A 290 -16.50 -43.86 13.01
N ARG A 291 -17.03 -45.07 12.82
CA ARG A 291 -18.12 -45.61 13.64
C ARG A 291 -17.69 -45.86 15.08
N HIS A 292 -16.49 -46.37 15.32
CA HIS A 292 -15.94 -46.60 16.65
C HIS A 292 -15.70 -45.30 17.42
N LEU A 293 -15.11 -44.30 16.77
CA LEU A 293 -14.91 -42.94 17.31
C LEU A 293 -16.21 -42.13 17.42
N SER A 294 -17.33 -42.66 16.91
CA SER A 294 -18.66 -42.02 16.91
C SER A 294 -18.69 -40.64 16.25
N SER A 295 -17.77 -40.37 15.31
CA SER A 295 -17.64 -39.07 14.65
C SER A 295 -18.87 -38.73 13.80
N GLN A 296 -19.51 -37.61 14.12
CA GLN A 296 -20.70 -37.12 13.41
C GLN A 296 -20.30 -36.25 12.19
N PRO A 297 -21.16 -36.16 11.15
CA PRO A 297 -20.90 -35.35 9.95
C PRO A 297 -20.94 -33.84 10.21
N PHE A 298 -21.60 -33.40 11.29
CA PHE A 298 -21.60 -32.01 11.77
C PHE A 298 -21.03 -31.92 13.18
N LYS A 299 -20.67 -30.71 13.60
CA LYS A 299 -20.41 -30.34 14.99
C LYS A 299 -21.07 -29.00 15.29
N LEU A 300 -21.68 -28.88 16.47
CA LEU A 300 -22.00 -27.60 17.08
C LEU A 300 -20.78 -27.20 17.94
N LEU A 301 -20.18 -26.05 17.66
CA LEU A 301 -18.97 -25.55 18.33
C LEU A 301 -19.11 -24.05 18.63
N PRO A 302 -18.42 -23.51 19.65
CA PRO A 302 -18.09 -22.09 19.68
C PRO A 302 -17.36 -21.67 18.40
N VAL A 303 -17.56 -20.44 17.95
CA VAL A 303 -16.84 -19.89 16.81
C VAL A 303 -15.33 -19.85 17.08
N ASP A 304 -14.91 -19.48 18.28
CA ASP A 304 -13.49 -19.42 18.65
C ASP A 304 -12.80 -20.79 18.53
N ASP A 305 -13.41 -21.83 19.10
CA ASP A 305 -13.00 -23.24 18.96
C ASP A 305 -12.83 -23.65 17.49
N PHE A 306 -13.78 -23.28 16.62
CA PHE A 306 -13.76 -23.63 15.19
C PHE A 306 -12.67 -22.90 14.39
N LEU A 307 -12.39 -21.64 14.76
CA LEU A 307 -11.35 -20.82 14.11
C LEU A 307 -9.94 -21.15 14.62
N TRP A 308 -9.78 -21.47 15.91
CA TRP A 308 -8.48 -21.48 16.59
C TRP A 308 -8.05 -22.81 17.24
N GLY A 309 -8.94 -23.78 17.49
CA GLY A 309 -8.51 -25.13 17.88
C GLY A 309 -9.41 -25.99 18.78
N TYR A 310 -10.35 -26.73 18.19
CA TYR A 310 -11.07 -27.80 18.89
C TYR A 310 -10.33 -29.15 18.86
N ASP A 311 -10.58 -30.00 19.86
CA ASP A 311 -10.10 -31.37 19.89
C ASP A 311 -10.94 -32.27 18.96
N ASP A 312 -10.29 -32.96 18.02
CA ASP A 312 -10.95 -33.94 17.15
C ASP A 312 -10.33 -35.34 17.27
N PRO A 313 -11.14 -36.41 17.44
CA PRO A 313 -10.63 -37.78 17.57
C PRO A 313 -9.79 -38.25 16.36
N LEU A 314 -10.12 -37.84 15.13
CA LEU A 314 -9.37 -38.24 13.93
C LEU A 314 -8.04 -37.48 13.84
N ILE A 315 -8.01 -36.19 14.20
CA ILE A 315 -6.79 -35.37 14.21
C ILE A 315 -5.84 -35.78 15.34
N LYS A 316 -6.36 -36.09 16.52
CA LYS A 316 -5.60 -36.64 17.65
C LYS A 316 -5.00 -38.01 17.31
N LEU A 317 -5.75 -38.87 16.60
CA LEU A 317 -5.22 -40.13 16.09
C LEU A 317 -4.15 -39.91 15.00
N ALA A 318 -4.40 -39.03 14.03
CA ALA A 318 -3.48 -38.76 12.94
C ALA A 318 -2.15 -38.15 13.43
N SER A 319 -2.17 -37.25 14.40
CA SER A 319 -0.95 -36.69 15.00
C SER A 319 -0.20 -37.68 15.88
N THR A 320 -0.89 -38.60 16.56
CA THR A 320 -0.24 -39.67 17.34
C THR A 320 0.48 -40.69 16.45
N PHE A 321 -0.13 -41.10 15.32
CA PHE A 321 0.37 -42.20 14.49
C PHE A 321 1.04 -41.78 13.17
N LEU A 322 0.77 -40.58 12.67
CA LEU A 322 1.30 -40.02 11.41
C LEU A 322 1.80 -38.56 11.59
N PRO A 323 2.65 -38.25 12.60
CA PRO A 323 3.07 -36.88 12.91
C PRO A 323 3.78 -36.16 11.74
N SER A 324 4.46 -36.91 10.87
CA SER A 324 5.10 -36.38 9.65
C SER A 324 4.13 -35.88 8.59
N TRP A 325 2.83 -36.18 8.73
CA TRP A 325 1.74 -35.68 7.87
C TRP A 325 0.86 -34.67 8.60
N ILE A 326 0.43 -34.98 9.83
CA ILE A 326 -0.42 -34.10 10.66
C ILE A 326 0.33 -33.77 11.96
N PRO A 327 1.11 -32.68 12.01
CA PRO A 327 1.95 -32.35 13.17
C PRO A 327 1.21 -31.65 14.32
N PHE A 328 -0.13 -31.64 14.32
CA PHE A 328 -0.97 -30.87 15.25
C PHE A 328 -2.08 -31.72 15.88
N SER A 329 -2.36 -31.49 17.17
CA SER A 329 -3.33 -32.26 17.97
C SER A 329 -4.75 -31.71 17.97
N LYS A 330 -4.91 -30.38 17.85
CA LYS A 330 -6.17 -29.65 17.73
C LYS A 330 -6.41 -29.17 16.29
N PHE A 331 -7.67 -28.99 15.90
CA PHE A 331 -8.06 -28.48 14.60
C PHE A 331 -8.69 -27.08 14.72
N GLY A 332 -8.05 -26.08 14.12
CA GLY A 332 -8.53 -24.72 13.95
C GLY A 332 -8.28 -24.27 12.50
N LEU A 333 -9.20 -23.51 11.93
CA LEU A 333 -9.14 -23.08 10.52
C LEU A 333 -8.17 -21.93 10.27
N LEU A 334 -8.25 -20.85 11.04
CA LEU A 334 -7.39 -19.68 10.87
C LEU A 334 -5.95 -20.00 11.32
N GLU A 335 -5.83 -20.81 12.37
CA GLU A 335 -4.57 -21.43 12.82
C GLU A 335 -3.84 -22.24 11.72
N ARG A 336 -4.54 -22.63 10.64
CA ARG A 336 -3.96 -23.36 9.49
C ARG A 336 -3.84 -22.54 8.21
N ILE A 337 -4.76 -21.61 7.97
CA ILE A 337 -4.85 -20.84 6.72
C ILE A 337 -4.11 -19.49 6.83
N LEU A 338 -3.99 -18.93 8.04
CA LEU A 338 -3.33 -17.64 8.30
C LEU A 338 -2.00 -17.78 9.07
N ASP A 339 -1.63 -18.99 9.51
CA ASP A 339 -0.26 -19.32 9.89
C ASP A 339 0.67 -19.03 8.70
N GLU A 340 1.56 -18.04 8.80
CA GLU A 340 2.62 -17.82 7.81
C GLU A 340 3.83 -18.75 8.06
N GLY A 341 4.02 -19.25 9.28
CA GLY A 341 5.13 -20.11 9.70
C GLY A 341 6.52 -19.46 9.58
N ASN A 342 7.57 -20.29 9.62
CA ASN A 342 8.96 -19.86 9.44
C ASN A 342 9.35 -19.84 7.95
N ASN A 343 8.58 -19.15 7.10
CA ASN A 343 8.87 -19.02 5.68
C ASN A 343 9.68 -17.76 5.38
N THR A 344 10.70 -17.89 4.53
CA THR A 344 11.56 -16.77 4.11
C THR A 344 11.16 -16.29 2.71
N VAL A 345 10.84 -15.01 2.58
CA VAL A 345 10.57 -14.33 1.32
C VAL A 345 11.82 -13.55 0.91
N THR A 346 12.23 -13.64 -0.36
CA THR A 346 13.30 -12.82 -0.93
C THR A 346 12.73 -12.00 -2.08
N MET A 347 12.77 -10.67 -1.98
CA MET A 347 12.24 -9.75 -3.01
C MET A 347 13.31 -8.84 -3.62
N HIS A 348 13.09 -8.41 -4.86
CA HIS A 348 13.95 -7.44 -5.54
C HIS A 348 13.81 -6.03 -4.97
N LEU A 349 14.94 -5.36 -4.72
CA LEU A 349 14.97 -3.95 -4.34
C LEU A 349 14.95 -3.05 -5.59
N PRO A 350 14.46 -1.79 -5.49
CA PRO A 350 14.61 -0.81 -6.55
C PRO A 350 16.08 -0.59 -6.94
N GLN A 351 16.38 -0.75 -8.23
CA GLN A 351 17.66 -0.31 -8.79
C GLN A 351 17.64 1.22 -9.01
N GLY A 352 18.77 1.76 -9.48
CA GLY A 352 18.90 3.18 -9.86
C GLY A 352 18.18 3.50 -11.18
N ALA A 353 18.70 4.48 -11.92
CA ALA A 353 18.13 4.92 -13.20
C ALA A 353 18.31 3.93 -14.39
N ASP A 354 18.50 2.64 -14.10
CA ASP A 354 18.66 1.60 -15.12
C ASP A 354 17.30 1.02 -15.54
N LYS A 355 17.02 1.05 -16.84
CA LYS A 355 15.76 0.59 -17.43
C LYS A 355 15.71 -0.93 -17.67
N THR A 356 16.78 -1.65 -17.35
CA THR A 356 16.89 -3.11 -17.49
C THR A 356 16.62 -3.88 -16.18
N SER A 357 16.35 -3.17 -15.09
CA SER A 357 16.05 -3.77 -13.78
C SER A 357 14.91 -4.80 -13.86
N LYS A 358 15.12 -5.97 -13.24
CA LYS A 358 13.99 -6.80 -12.75
C LYS A 358 13.06 -5.90 -11.92
N GLN A 359 11.74 -6.11 -12.02
CA GLN A 359 10.77 -5.18 -11.44
C GLN A 359 10.86 -5.18 -9.90
N SER A 360 10.70 -4.00 -9.28
CA SER A 360 10.92 -3.80 -7.85
C SER A 360 9.80 -4.40 -6.99
N TYR A 361 10.16 -4.92 -5.82
CA TYR A 361 9.29 -5.63 -4.86
C TYR A 361 8.80 -7.03 -5.29
N PHE A 362 9.16 -7.48 -6.50
CA PHE A 362 8.85 -8.82 -6.98
C PHE A 362 9.63 -9.89 -6.23
N ILE A 363 8.99 -11.04 -5.99
CA ILE A 363 9.56 -12.19 -5.32
C ILE A 363 10.59 -12.86 -6.26
N ASP A 364 11.85 -12.87 -5.87
CA ASP A 364 12.89 -13.67 -6.53
C ASP A 364 12.80 -15.13 -6.06
N GLN A 365 12.55 -15.34 -4.75
CA GLN A 365 12.51 -16.66 -4.11
C GLN A 365 11.55 -16.70 -2.90
N PHE A 366 10.93 -17.87 -2.69
CA PHE A 366 10.22 -18.26 -1.48
C PHE A 366 10.88 -19.53 -0.91
N ASN A 367 11.34 -19.50 0.34
CA ASN A 367 12.15 -20.56 0.98
C ASN A 367 13.38 -20.99 0.15
N GLY A 368 14.04 -20.04 -0.50
CA GLY A 368 15.20 -20.30 -1.36
C GLY A 368 14.87 -20.88 -2.75
N LEU A 369 13.59 -20.94 -3.13
CA LEU A 369 13.12 -21.50 -4.39
C LEU A 369 12.42 -20.43 -5.25
N PRO A 370 12.70 -20.33 -6.57
CA PRO A 370 12.06 -19.35 -7.45
C PRO A 370 10.63 -19.73 -7.87
N ALA A 371 10.12 -20.88 -7.42
CA ALA A 371 8.82 -21.42 -7.83
C ALA A 371 8.21 -22.34 -6.75
N ILE A 372 6.88 -22.51 -6.81
CA ILE A 372 6.05 -23.19 -5.80
C ILE A 372 6.13 -24.72 -5.97
N LYS A 373 6.85 -25.41 -5.07
CA LYS A 373 7.00 -26.88 -5.04
C LYS A 373 5.66 -27.64 -5.07
N GLN A 374 4.63 -27.09 -4.44
CA GLN A 374 3.30 -27.69 -4.36
C GLN A 374 2.63 -27.84 -5.74
N TRP A 375 2.99 -26.99 -6.71
CA TRP A 375 2.56 -27.05 -8.11
C TRP A 375 3.63 -27.68 -9.02
N GLY A 376 4.26 -28.74 -8.52
CA GLY A 376 5.14 -29.62 -9.29
C GLY A 376 6.54 -29.08 -9.58
N TYR A 377 6.93 -27.92 -9.01
CA TYR A 377 8.27 -27.40 -9.22
C TYR A 377 9.35 -28.28 -8.58
N ASP A 378 10.23 -28.85 -9.40
CA ASP A 378 11.43 -29.55 -8.98
C ASP A 378 12.69 -28.72 -9.27
N PRO A 379 13.53 -28.42 -8.26
CA PRO A 379 14.80 -27.73 -8.46
C PRO A 379 15.81 -28.46 -9.35
N GLU A 380 15.72 -29.79 -9.49
CA GLU A 380 16.64 -30.58 -10.33
C GLU A 380 16.23 -30.57 -11.81
N GLU A 381 14.94 -30.38 -12.11
CA GLU A 381 14.42 -30.27 -13.49
C GLU A 381 14.29 -28.82 -14.01
N GLU A 382 14.39 -27.83 -13.12
CA GLU A 382 14.05 -26.41 -13.37
C GLU A 382 12.68 -26.18 -14.05
N ASN A 383 11.72 -27.08 -13.83
CA ASN A 383 10.46 -27.24 -14.57
C ASN A 383 9.38 -26.15 -14.29
N ARG A 384 9.71 -24.89 -14.61
CA ARG A 384 8.81 -23.75 -14.39
C ARG A 384 7.57 -23.78 -15.29
N THR A 385 6.43 -23.43 -14.70
CA THR A 385 5.13 -23.32 -15.36
C THR A 385 4.41 -22.06 -14.90
N LYS A 386 3.41 -21.60 -15.66
CA LYS A 386 2.56 -20.44 -15.27
C LYS A 386 1.92 -20.60 -13.88
N CYS A 387 1.72 -21.85 -13.43
CA CYS A 387 1.10 -22.13 -12.13
C CYS A 387 2.09 -22.09 -10.95
N ASN A 388 3.38 -22.27 -11.19
CA ASN A 388 4.40 -22.41 -10.15
C ASN A 388 5.44 -21.28 -10.11
N ASP A 389 5.71 -20.55 -11.19
CA ASP A 389 6.74 -19.50 -11.22
C ASP A 389 6.35 -18.27 -10.38
N LEU A 390 7.31 -17.71 -9.64
CA LEU A 390 7.11 -16.54 -8.78
C LEU A 390 7.66 -15.23 -9.36
N GLN A 391 8.42 -15.25 -10.45
CA GLN A 391 9.18 -14.08 -10.93
C GLN A 391 8.33 -12.86 -11.31
N GLN A 392 7.04 -13.04 -11.60
CA GLN A 392 6.09 -11.95 -11.86
C GLN A 392 5.05 -11.76 -10.74
N THR A 393 5.45 -12.04 -9.50
CA THR A 393 4.59 -12.05 -8.31
C THR A 393 5.07 -11.11 -7.20
N LEU A 394 4.13 -10.50 -6.48
CA LEU A 394 4.29 -9.61 -5.33
C LEU A 394 3.64 -10.22 -4.07
N GLU A 395 4.05 -9.80 -2.87
CA GLU A 395 3.31 -10.11 -1.62
C GLU A 395 2.01 -9.29 -1.50
N GLY A 396 1.95 -8.12 -2.15
CA GLY A 396 0.81 -7.18 -2.11
C GLY A 396 0.92 -6.05 -1.07
N VAL A 397 2.01 -5.99 -0.31
CA VAL A 397 2.28 -4.89 0.65
C VAL A 397 2.84 -3.64 -0.07
N LEU A 398 3.71 -3.82 -1.06
CA LEU A 398 4.31 -2.77 -1.88
C LEU A 398 4.25 -3.16 -3.36
N PHE A 399 4.15 -2.15 -4.23
CA PHE A 399 4.10 -2.26 -5.68
C PHE A 399 5.19 -1.38 -6.33
N PRO A 400 5.53 -1.59 -7.62
CA PRO A 400 6.44 -0.71 -8.34
C PRO A 400 6.02 0.76 -8.35
N ARG A 401 7.00 1.66 -8.49
CA ARG A 401 6.77 3.08 -8.73
C ARG A 401 6.41 3.35 -10.18
N HIS A 402 5.67 4.43 -10.42
CA HIS A 402 5.24 4.89 -11.75
C HIS A 402 4.41 3.83 -12.49
N LEU A 403 3.35 3.35 -11.83
CA LEU A 403 2.38 2.40 -12.37
C LEU A 403 1.73 2.95 -13.65
N THR A 404 1.47 2.07 -14.62
CA THR A 404 0.70 2.39 -15.83
C THR A 404 -0.55 1.52 -15.94
N PRO A 405 -1.67 2.02 -16.52
CA PRO A 405 -2.91 1.24 -16.69
C PRO A 405 -2.77 -0.06 -17.49
N SER A 406 -1.66 -0.24 -18.22
CA SER A 406 -1.31 -1.46 -18.95
C SER A 406 -0.63 -2.54 -18.09
N GLN A 407 -0.21 -2.23 -16.86
CA GLN A 407 0.44 -3.19 -15.97
C GLN A 407 -0.60 -4.06 -15.26
N SER A 408 -0.29 -5.34 -15.11
CA SER A 408 -1.00 -6.31 -14.28
C SER A 408 0.00 -7.05 -13.40
N PHE A 409 -0.44 -7.55 -12.26
CA PHE A 409 0.42 -8.14 -11.24
C PHE A 409 -0.14 -9.47 -10.76
N HIS A 410 0.73 -10.37 -10.30
CA HIS A 410 0.30 -11.53 -9.53
C HIS A 410 0.57 -11.30 -8.04
N LEU A 411 -0.34 -11.76 -7.19
CA LEU A 411 -0.17 -11.75 -5.73
C LEU A 411 0.05 -13.17 -5.22
N TYR A 412 0.93 -13.34 -4.24
CA TYR A 412 1.11 -14.60 -3.52
C TYR A 412 1.29 -14.38 -2.03
N ARG A 413 0.51 -15.13 -1.25
CA ARG A 413 0.70 -15.42 0.17
C ARG A 413 0.55 -16.93 0.34
N LYS A 414 1.21 -17.51 1.35
CA LYS A 414 1.08 -18.95 1.68
C LYS A 414 -0.38 -19.39 1.77
N ALA A 415 -1.22 -18.56 2.39
CA ALA A 415 -2.68 -18.71 2.51
C ALA A 415 -3.38 -19.07 1.18
N PHE A 416 -2.97 -18.45 0.07
CA PHE A 416 -3.60 -18.63 -1.24
C PHE A 416 -3.15 -19.91 -1.96
N CYS A 417 -2.03 -20.52 -1.55
CA CYS A 417 -1.35 -21.67 -2.20
C CYS A 417 -0.90 -21.46 -3.66
N ARG A 418 -1.45 -20.49 -4.39
CA ARG A 418 -1.16 -20.16 -5.80
C ARG A 418 -1.00 -18.66 -6.00
N THR A 419 -0.50 -18.27 -7.18
CA THR A 419 -0.52 -16.88 -7.64
C THR A 419 -1.95 -16.46 -8.03
N LEU A 420 -2.31 -15.22 -7.69
CA LEU A 420 -3.61 -14.61 -7.99
C LEU A 420 -3.42 -13.36 -8.87
N PRO A 421 -3.90 -13.34 -10.12
CA PRO A 421 -3.76 -12.19 -11.01
C PRO A 421 -4.68 -11.02 -10.60
N ILE A 422 -4.12 -9.81 -10.54
CA ILE A 422 -4.84 -8.54 -10.45
C ILE A 422 -4.49 -7.66 -11.66
N HIS A 423 -5.47 -6.91 -12.16
CA HIS A 423 -5.36 -6.04 -13.33
C HIS A 423 -5.95 -4.66 -13.03
N PHE A 424 -5.54 -3.64 -13.79
CA PHE A 424 -6.13 -2.30 -13.68
C PHE A 424 -7.61 -2.33 -14.10
N ASP A 425 -8.47 -1.80 -13.22
CA ASP A 425 -9.90 -1.56 -13.47
C ASP A 425 -10.10 -0.11 -13.96
N ARG A 426 -9.80 0.87 -13.10
CA ARG A 426 -9.99 2.30 -13.40
C ARG A 426 -9.12 3.22 -12.54
N ALA A 427 -8.96 4.46 -13.01
CA ALA A 427 -8.45 5.54 -12.17
C ALA A 427 -9.59 6.12 -11.29
N ALA A 428 -9.24 6.51 -10.07
CA ALA A 428 -10.16 7.11 -9.10
C ALA A 428 -9.43 8.14 -8.22
N LEU A 429 -10.20 8.83 -7.36
CA LEU A 429 -9.67 9.56 -6.22
C LEU A 429 -9.99 8.77 -4.95
N SER A 430 -9.10 8.82 -3.95
CA SER A 430 -9.44 8.40 -2.59
C SER A 430 -10.38 9.41 -1.92
N ASP A 431 -10.94 9.05 -0.76
CA ASP A 431 -11.78 9.94 0.07
C ASP A 431 -11.06 11.24 0.49
N ARG A 432 -9.72 11.28 0.41
CA ARG A 432 -8.88 12.46 0.67
C ARG A 432 -8.61 13.32 -0.57
N GLY A 433 -9.06 12.89 -1.76
CA GLY A 433 -8.76 13.52 -3.04
C GLY A 433 -7.42 13.11 -3.68
N ILE A 434 -6.77 12.04 -3.19
CA ILE A 434 -5.49 11.58 -3.74
C ILE A 434 -5.74 10.69 -4.98
N PRO A 435 -5.09 10.94 -6.13
CA PRO A 435 -5.19 10.07 -7.30
C PRO A 435 -4.68 8.65 -7.03
N ILE A 436 -5.52 7.66 -7.34
CA ILE A 436 -5.24 6.22 -7.19
C ILE A 436 -5.68 5.44 -8.43
N TYR A 437 -5.04 4.31 -8.65
CA TYR A 437 -5.48 3.29 -9.60
C TYR A 437 -6.13 2.14 -8.83
N ILE A 438 -7.34 1.76 -9.24
CA ILE A 438 -8.04 0.61 -8.70
C ILE A 438 -7.61 -0.62 -9.51
N TYR A 439 -7.12 -1.63 -8.82
CA TYR A 439 -6.84 -2.94 -9.39
C TYR A 439 -7.86 -3.96 -8.89
N LYS A 440 -8.45 -4.74 -9.81
CA LYS A 440 -9.42 -5.81 -9.53
C LYS A 440 -8.74 -7.18 -9.70
N MET A 441 -9.11 -8.17 -8.89
CA MET A 441 -8.73 -9.56 -9.17
C MET A 441 -9.34 -10.01 -10.51
N ALA A 442 -8.54 -10.61 -11.39
CA ALA A 442 -9.01 -11.02 -12.71
C ALA A 442 -10.20 -11.98 -12.59
N ASP A 443 -11.24 -11.72 -13.38
CA ASP A 443 -12.50 -12.46 -13.25
C ASP A 443 -12.33 -13.93 -13.65
N ASN A 444 -11.43 -14.22 -14.60
CA ASN A 444 -11.03 -15.57 -15.01
C ASN A 444 -9.99 -16.27 -14.10
N ALA A 445 -9.68 -15.72 -12.92
CA ALA A 445 -8.62 -16.25 -12.04
C ALA A 445 -8.88 -17.69 -11.56
N PHE A 446 -10.15 -18.07 -11.39
CA PHE A 446 -10.57 -19.40 -10.92
C PHE A 446 -11.31 -20.22 -11.99
N ASP A 447 -11.20 -19.83 -13.26
CA ASP A 447 -11.87 -20.52 -14.37
C ASP A 447 -11.31 -21.93 -14.61
N SER A 448 -12.16 -22.85 -15.07
CA SER A 448 -11.69 -24.16 -15.54
C SER A 448 -10.87 -24.02 -16.83
N PRO A 449 -9.98 -24.99 -17.17
CA PRO A 449 -9.13 -24.87 -18.35
C PRO A 449 -9.86 -24.79 -19.69
N ASP A 450 -11.13 -25.19 -19.73
CA ASP A 450 -12.02 -25.06 -20.88
C ASP A 450 -12.35 -23.59 -21.19
N GLN A 451 -12.26 -22.72 -20.19
CA GLN A 451 -12.46 -21.27 -20.29
C GLN A 451 -11.13 -20.49 -20.20
N ASN A 452 -10.20 -20.94 -19.35
CA ASN A 452 -8.89 -20.34 -19.17
C ASN A 452 -7.78 -21.41 -19.15
N ALA A 453 -7.23 -21.74 -20.32
CA ALA A 453 -6.21 -22.78 -20.48
C ALA A 453 -4.95 -22.59 -19.61
N ASP A 454 -4.64 -21.37 -19.17
CA ASP A 454 -3.51 -21.11 -18.27
C ASP A 454 -3.69 -21.71 -16.87
N ASN A 455 -4.94 -21.95 -16.44
CA ASN A 455 -5.24 -22.64 -15.18
C ASN A 455 -5.03 -24.17 -15.26
N ALA A 456 -4.68 -24.75 -16.42
CA ALA A 456 -4.57 -26.21 -16.61
C ALA A 456 -3.60 -26.90 -15.64
N CYS A 457 -2.52 -26.25 -15.25
CA CYS A 457 -1.54 -26.79 -14.31
C CYS A 457 -1.98 -26.74 -12.82
N TYR A 458 -3.11 -26.10 -12.51
CA TYR A 458 -3.74 -26.15 -11.16
C TYR A 458 -4.68 -27.35 -10.98
N CYS A 459 -4.96 -28.13 -12.02
CA CYS A 459 -5.78 -29.35 -11.90
C CYS A 459 -4.98 -30.56 -11.39
N ASP A 460 -5.67 -31.58 -10.88
CA ASP A 460 -5.03 -32.86 -10.53
C ASP A 460 -4.62 -33.61 -11.81
N GLN A 461 -3.34 -33.50 -12.15
CA GLN A 461 -2.71 -34.14 -13.30
C GLN A 461 -2.75 -35.68 -13.23
N LYS A 462 -2.85 -36.28 -12.03
CA LYS A 462 -2.92 -37.73 -11.85
C LYS A 462 -4.33 -38.26 -12.08
N ALA A 463 -5.34 -37.55 -11.60
CA ALA A 463 -6.75 -37.87 -11.86
C ALA A 463 -7.20 -37.44 -13.28
N LYS A 464 -6.50 -36.47 -13.89
CA LYS A 464 -6.93 -35.73 -15.09
C LYS A 464 -8.30 -35.06 -14.92
N THR A 465 -8.58 -34.57 -13.72
CA THR A 465 -9.83 -33.87 -13.38
C THR A 465 -9.57 -32.51 -12.78
N CYS A 466 -10.21 -31.49 -13.33
CA CYS A 466 -10.30 -30.15 -12.75
C CYS A 466 -11.49 -30.03 -11.78
N LEU A 467 -11.59 -28.89 -11.10
CA LEU A 467 -12.82 -28.46 -10.45
C LEU A 467 -13.71 -27.69 -11.45
N PRO A 468 -15.02 -27.52 -11.17
CA PRO A 468 -15.87 -26.60 -11.92
C PRO A 468 -15.33 -25.17 -11.93
N SER A 469 -15.71 -24.38 -12.92
CA SER A 469 -15.28 -22.99 -13.05
C SER A 469 -15.71 -22.14 -11.84
N GLY A 470 -14.83 -21.23 -11.41
CA GLY A 470 -14.94 -20.46 -10.17
C GLY A 470 -14.29 -21.09 -8.93
N LEU A 471 -13.72 -22.29 -9.06
CA LEU A 471 -13.03 -23.03 -7.99
C LEU A 471 -11.56 -23.30 -8.34
N SER A 472 -10.64 -22.92 -7.44
CA SER A 472 -9.23 -23.32 -7.52
C SER A 472 -8.88 -24.32 -6.42
N ASP A 473 -8.32 -25.47 -6.78
CA ASP A 473 -7.76 -26.41 -5.79
C ASP A 473 -6.60 -25.75 -5.03
N ILE A 474 -6.51 -26.04 -3.73
CA ILE A 474 -5.40 -25.65 -2.83
C ILE A 474 -4.95 -26.82 -1.94
N SER A 475 -5.50 -28.03 -2.15
CA SER A 475 -5.11 -29.27 -1.48
C SER A 475 -3.61 -29.58 -1.49
N PRO A 476 -2.79 -29.18 -2.50
CA PRO A 476 -1.36 -29.42 -2.47
C PRO A 476 -0.61 -28.71 -1.33
N CYS A 477 -1.13 -27.60 -0.81
CA CYS A 477 -0.58 -26.92 0.37
C CYS A 477 -1.19 -27.42 1.68
N TYR A 478 -2.49 -27.74 1.67
CA TYR A 478 -3.25 -28.11 2.87
C TYR A 478 -3.36 -29.63 3.05
N PHE A 479 -2.20 -30.27 3.27
CA PHE A 479 -2.09 -31.69 3.67
C PHE A 479 -2.75 -32.72 2.72
N ARG A 480 -3.02 -32.37 1.45
CA ARG A 480 -3.84 -33.13 0.49
C ARG A 480 -5.31 -33.31 0.91
N ILE A 481 -5.78 -32.57 1.91
CA ILE A 481 -7.21 -32.43 2.20
C ILE A 481 -7.85 -31.65 1.03
N PRO A 482 -8.96 -32.13 0.43
CA PRO A 482 -9.52 -31.56 -0.79
C PRO A 482 -10.29 -30.25 -0.51
N VAL A 483 -9.56 -29.17 -0.25
CA VAL A 483 -10.06 -27.80 -0.09
C VAL A 483 -9.83 -26.96 -1.34
N ALA A 484 -10.74 -26.04 -1.61
CA ALA A 484 -10.72 -25.17 -2.79
C ALA A 484 -11.09 -23.71 -2.45
N LEU A 485 -10.41 -22.76 -3.08
CA LEU A 485 -10.76 -21.35 -3.04
C LEU A 485 -11.87 -21.02 -4.05
N SER A 486 -12.70 -20.05 -3.70
CA SER A 486 -13.61 -19.36 -4.62
C SER A 486 -13.71 -17.87 -4.25
N ARG A 487 -14.45 -17.09 -5.05
CA ARG A 487 -15.01 -15.83 -4.55
C ARG A 487 -16.17 -16.14 -3.58
N PRO A 488 -16.49 -15.25 -2.62
CA PRO A 488 -17.58 -15.48 -1.68
C PRO A 488 -18.95 -15.66 -2.34
N HIS A 489 -19.76 -16.54 -1.75
CA HIS A 489 -21.06 -16.98 -2.26
C HIS A 489 -21.03 -17.52 -3.71
N PHE A 490 -19.88 -18.04 -4.15
CA PHE A 490 -19.64 -18.50 -5.53
C PHE A 490 -19.92 -17.43 -6.61
N LEU A 491 -19.61 -16.16 -6.30
CA LEU A 491 -19.59 -15.07 -7.28
C LEU A 491 -18.70 -15.44 -8.48
N LEU A 492 -19.20 -15.25 -9.71
CA LEU A 492 -18.52 -15.61 -10.97
C LEU A 492 -18.02 -17.07 -10.98
N SER A 493 -18.92 -18.02 -10.75
CA SER A 493 -18.65 -19.48 -10.75
C SER A 493 -19.73 -20.24 -11.52
N ASP A 494 -19.54 -21.56 -11.77
CA ASP A 494 -20.57 -22.43 -12.38
C ASP A 494 -21.87 -22.38 -11.54
N PRO A 495 -23.03 -22.01 -12.13
CA PRO A 495 -24.31 -21.92 -11.41
C PRO A 495 -24.70 -23.19 -10.62
N LYS A 496 -24.20 -24.38 -11.01
CA LYS A 496 -24.45 -25.63 -10.29
C LYS A 496 -23.96 -25.60 -8.84
N LEU A 497 -22.96 -24.78 -8.51
CA LEU A 497 -22.50 -24.61 -7.12
C LEU A 497 -23.57 -23.97 -6.22
N LEU A 498 -24.54 -23.27 -6.79
CA LEU A 498 -25.71 -22.71 -6.11
C LEU A 498 -26.91 -23.67 -6.11
N GLU A 499 -26.93 -24.71 -6.96
CA GLU A 499 -28.01 -25.70 -6.99
C GLU A 499 -27.96 -26.62 -5.75
N ASP A 500 -26.76 -27.00 -5.29
CA ASP A 500 -26.58 -27.92 -4.16
C ASP A 500 -26.90 -27.33 -2.78
N ILE A 501 -26.82 -26.00 -2.64
CA ILE A 501 -26.85 -25.28 -1.35
C ILE A 501 -27.82 -24.09 -1.40
N GLU A 502 -28.59 -23.91 -0.34
CA GLU A 502 -29.55 -22.83 -0.18
C GLU A 502 -29.04 -21.82 0.86
N GLY A 503 -29.26 -20.52 0.62
CA GLY A 503 -28.79 -19.43 1.49
C GLY A 503 -27.56 -18.66 0.99
N LEU A 504 -27.02 -19.03 -0.19
CA LEU A 504 -25.95 -18.29 -0.86
C LEU A 504 -26.52 -17.16 -1.74
N ASN A 505 -25.90 -15.99 -1.70
CA ASN A 505 -26.31 -14.79 -2.44
C ASN A 505 -25.08 -14.00 -2.94
N PRO A 506 -24.57 -14.29 -4.15
CA PRO A 506 -23.40 -13.59 -4.71
C PRO A 506 -23.69 -12.11 -5.01
N ASP A 507 -22.79 -11.24 -4.56
CA ASP A 507 -22.91 -9.78 -4.59
C ASP A 507 -21.54 -9.20 -4.97
N GLU A 508 -21.43 -8.49 -6.09
CA GLU A 508 -20.14 -7.99 -6.57
C GLU A 508 -19.62 -6.80 -5.74
N GLU A 509 -20.48 -5.97 -5.14
CA GLU A 509 -20.03 -4.89 -4.27
C GLU A 509 -19.41 -5.46 -2.99
N LYS A 510 -20.04 -6.48 -2.39
CA LYS A 510 -19.58 -7.12 -1.16
C LYS A 510 -18.40 -8.08 -1.39
N HIS A 511 -18.46 -8.94 -2.39
CA HIS A 511 -17.58 -10.13 -2.52
C HIS A 511 -16.45 -9.98 -3.54
N SER A 512 -16.26 -8.78 -4.11
CA SER A 512 -15.12 -8.45 -4.97
C SER A 512 -13.80 -8.25 -4.20
N THR A 513 -12.70 -8.30 -4.95
CA THR A 513 -11.33 -8.00 -4.47
C THR A 513 -10.77 -6.80 -5.24
N HIS A 514 -10.41 -5.75 -4.51
CA HIS A 514 -9.98 -4.45 -5.01
C HIS A 514 -8.79 -3.88 -4.21
N PHE A 515 -7.82 -3.29 -4.91
CA PHE A 515 -6.68 -2.57 -4.34
C PHE A 515 -6.66 -1.14 -4.89
N GLY A 516 -6.73 -0.12 -4.04
CA GLY A 516 -6.57 1.28 -4.42
C GLY A 516 -5.13 1.74 -4.21
N ILE A 517 -4.32 1.78 -5.27
CA ILE A 517 -2.86 1.98 -5.19
C ILE A 517 -2.48 3.37 -5.72
N GLN A 518 -1.61 4.09 -5.02
CA GLN A 518 -1.08 5.37 -5.50
C GLN A 518 0.00 5.12 -6.59
N PRO A 519 -0.17 5.59 -7.84
CA PRO A 519 0.66 5.17 -8.97
C PRO A 519 2.12 5.68 -8.96
N ASP A 520 2.43 6.82 -8.35
CA ASP A 520 3.81 7.36 -8.36
C ASP A 520 4.73 6.58 -7.42
N VAL A 521 4.20 6.14 -6.26
CA VAL A 521 5.00 5.49 -5.21
C VAL A 521 4.72 4.00 -5.03
N GLY A 522 3.65 3.45 -5.62
CA GLY A 522 3.33 2.02 -5.51
C GLY A 522 2.83 1.59 -4.12
N VAL A 523 2.22 2.51 -3.38
CA VAL A 523 1.71 2.26 -2.02
C VAL A 523 0.18 2.12 -2.04
N PRO A 524 -0.39 1.04 -1.51
CA PRO A 524 -1.84 0.92 -1.31
C PRO A 524 -2.36 1.99 -0.34
N ILE A 525 -3.41 2.72 -0.74
CA ILE A 525 -4.15 3.64 0.13
C ILE A 525 -5.33 2.93 0.79
N TYR A 526 -5.99 2.01 0.07
CA TYR A 526 -6.97 1.08 0.62
C TYR A 526 -6.83 -0.31 -0.01
N VAL A 527 -7.25 -1.33 0.73
CA VAL A 527 -7.32 -2.72 0.27
C VAL A 527 -8.65 -3.34 0.71
N LYS A 528 -9.27 -4.13 -0.16
CA LYS A 528 -10.37 -5.05 0.16
C LYS A 528 -10.14 -6.36 -0.61
N THR A 529 -9.79 -7.43 0.08
CA THR A 529 -9.63 -8.77 -0.52
C THR A 529 -10.68 -9.71 0.07
N SER A 530 -11.50 -10.32 -0.79
CA SER A 530 -12.62 -11.18 -0.41
C SER A 530 -12.44 -12.57 -1.02
N ILE A 531 -12.25 -13.60 -0.19
CA ILE A 531 -11.96 -14.99 -0.62
C ILE A 531 -12.72 -15.99 0.26
N GLN A 532 -13.27 -17.03 -0.35
CA GLN A 532 -14.01 -18.10 0.31
C GLN A 532 -13.26 -19.44 0.25
N ILE A 533 -13.36 -20.22 1.33
CA ILE A 533 -12.75 -21.53 1.48
C ILE A 533 -13.86 -22.59 1.50
N ASN A 534 -13.70 -23.60 0.66
CA ASN A 534 -14.68 -24.64 0.41
C ASN A 534 -14.06 -26.04 0.57
N LEU A 535 -14.86 -27.03 0.96
CA LEU A 535 -14.47 -28.43 1.03
C LEU A 535 -15.11 -29.22 -0.13
N VAL A 536 -14.28 -29.82 -0.97
CA VAL A 536 -14.71 -30.63 -2.13
C VAL A 536 -14.89 -32.08 -1.67
N VAL A 537 -16.14 -32.55 -1.60
CA VAL A 537 -16.46 -33.90 -1.12
C VAL A 537 -16.65 -34.84 -2.31
N ARG A 538 -15.66 -35.71 -2.56
CA ARG A 538 -15.70 -36.77 -3.58
C ARG A 538 -16.59 -37.94 -3.12
N LYS A 539 -16.99 -38.82 -4.04
CA LYS A 539 -17.86 -39.98 -3.78
C LYS A 539 -17.25 -41.00 -2.81
N THR A 540 -17.58 -40.88 -1.53
CA THR A 540 -17.19 -41.77 -0.43
C THR A 540 -17.89 -43.14 -0.48
N ARG A 541 -17.39 -44.12 0.29
CA ARG A 541 -17.92 -45.50 0.36
C ARG A 541 -18.13 -45.96 1.80
N PHE A 542 -19.06 -46.90 2.00
CA PHE A 542 -19.36 -47.63 3.27
C PHE A 542 -19.77 -46.81 4.51
N ASN A 543 -19.74 -45.48 4.46
CA ASN A 543 -20.27 -44.61 5.51
C ASN A 543 -21.53 -43.86 5.03
N TYR A 544 -22.71 -44.27 5.49
CA TYR A 544 -23.97 -43.66 5.09
C TYR A 544 -24.11 -42.20 5.55
N LYS A 545 -23.60 -41.84 6.75
CA LYS A 545 -23.76 -40.49 7.35
C LYS A 545 -23.11 -39.37 6.53
N ILE A 546 -22.08 -39.69 5.75
CA ILE A 546 -21.38 -38.73 4.88
C ILE A 546 -21.78 -38.87 3.41
N SER A 547 -22.62 -39.85 3.07
CA SER A 547 -22.99 -40.13 1.68
C SER A 547 -23.88 -39.05 1.03
N PRO A 548 -24.72 -38.27 1.75
CA PRO A 548 -25.45 -37.12 1.18
C PRO A 548 -24.56 -35.97 0.69
N PHE A 549 -23.32 -35.87 1.19
CA PHE A 549 -22.34 -34.86 0.75
C PHE A 549 -21.61 -35.27 -0.54
N ASN A 550 -21.79 -36.50 -1.03
CA ASN A 550 -21.03 -37.03 -2.16
C ASN A 550 -21.20 -36.18 -3.43
N ASN A 551 -20.06 -35.74 -3.99
CA ASN A 551 -19.91 -34.89 -5.17
C ASN A 551 -20.34 -33.42 -4.98
N LYS A 552 -20.60 -32.97 -3.74
CA LYS A 552 -20.92 -31.56 -3.44
C LYS A 552 -19.66 -30.77 -3.05
N ILE A 553 -19.68 -29.45 -3.28
CA ILE A 553 -18.66 -28.52 -2.79
C ILE A 553 -19.28 -27.69 -1.66
N ILE A 554 -18.82 -27.89 -0.42
CA ILE A 554 -19.41 -27.29 0.78
C ILE A 554 -18.65 -26.00 1.15
N PRO A 555 -19.27 -24.81 1.14
CA PRO A 555 -18.64 -23.59 1.61
C PRO A 555 -18.50 -23.67 3.13
N ILE A 556 -17.33 -23.31 3.65
CA ILE A 556 -17.01 -23.40 5.08
C ILE A 556 -17.07 -22.01 5.71
N PHE A 557 -16.31 -21.09 5.15
CA PHE A 557 -16.23 -19.70 5.58
C PHE A 557 -15.67 -18.82 4.46
N TRP A 558 -15.86 -17.52 4.58
CA TRP A 558 -15.14 -16.54 3.78
C TRP A 558 -14.49 -15.46 4.63
N LEU A 559 -13.43 -14.87 4.06
CA LEU A 559 -12.60 -13.84 4.68
C LEU A 559 -12.71 -12.55 3.88
N GLN A 560 -12.86 -11.43 4.59
CA GLN A 560 -12.66 -10.09 4.08
C GLN A 560 -11.45 -9.45 4.75
N VAL A 561 -10.33 -9.38 4.04
CA VAL A 561 -9.15 -8.63 4.48
C VAL A 561 -9.28 -7.19 3.99
N MET A 562 -9.44 -6.25 4.91
CA MET A 562 -9.64 -4.82 4.61
C MET A 562 -8.58 -3.93 5.26
N MET A 563 -8.11 -2.95 4.51
CA MET A 563 -7.35 -1.80 5.04
C MET A 563 -8.12 -0.54 4.66
N PRO A 564 -9.01 -0.03 5.53
CA PRO A 564 -9.93 1.05 5.18
C PRO A 564 -9.28 2.44 5.21
N LYS A 565 -8.18 2.61 5.97
CA LYS A 565 -7.40 3.86 6.00
C LYS A 565 -5.94 3.61 6.36
N LEU A 566 -5.06 4.48 5.85
CA LEU A 566 -3.71 4.64 6.37
C LEU A 566 -3.73 5.40 7.72
N PRO A 567 -2.68 5.30 8.55
CA PRO A 567 -2.52 6.08 9.78
C PRO A 567 -2.37 7.58 9.51
N ASP A 568 -2.73 8.41 10.48
CA ASP A 568 -2.83 9.87 10.28
C ASP A 568 -1.49 10.54 9.95
N HIS A 569 -0.36 10.02 10.45
CA HIS A 569 0.97 10.51 10.09
C HIS A 569 1.37 10.13 8.65
N VAL A 570 0.90 8.98 8.15
CA VAL A 570 1.09 8.57 6.75
C VAL A 570 0.16 9.40 5.85
N ASN A 571 -1.12 9.55 6.23
CA ASN A 571 -2.09 10.41 5.53
C ASN A 571 -1.55 11.84 5.36
N PHE A 572 -1.01 12.45 6.43
CA PHE A 572 -0.43 13.80 6.36
C PHE A 572 0.74 13.88 5.35
N LEU A 573 1.62 12.87 5.32
CA LEU A 573 2.71 12.82 4.35
C LEU A 573 2.20 12.61 2.92
N MET A 574 1.19 11.78 2.73
CA MET A 574 0.55 11.54 1.42
C MET A 574 -0.13 12.82 0.91
N ASP A 575 -0.93 13.50 1.74
CA ASP A 575 -1.55 14.79 1.41
C ASP A 575 -0.48 15.83 1.05
N LEU A 576 0.64 15.88 1.79
CA LEU A 576 1.76 16.77 1.52
C LEU A 576 2.46 16.45 0.19
N CYS A 577 2.65 15.17 -0.15
CA CYS A 577 3.33 14.74 -1.39
C CYS A 577 2.45 14.80 -2.64
N PHE A 578 1.12 14.68 -2.52
CA PHE A 578 0.21 14.53 -3.66
C PHE A 578 -0.81 15.66 -3.83
N ILE A 579 -1.17 16.38 -2.76
CA ILE A 579 -2.13 17.49 -2.81
C ILE A 579 -1.39 18.81 -2.63
N TYR A 580 -0.87 19.08 -1.44
CA TYR A 580 -0.33 20.40 -1.10
C TYR A 580 1.01 20.69 -1.79
N GLY A 581 1.93 19.72 -1.82
CA GLY A 581 3.27 19.87 -2.40
C GLY A 581 3.26 20.27 -3.88
N PRO A 582 2.54 19.55 -4.77
CA PRO A 582 2.44 19.91 -6.18
C PRO A 582 1.81 21.30 -6.40
N ILE A 583 0.79 21.67 -5.62
CA ILE A 583 0.17 23.00 -5.69
C ILE A 583 1.17 24.08 -5.26
N LEU A 584 1.76 23.96 -4.07
CA LEU A 584 2.74 24.93 -3.54
C LEU A 584 3.96 25.07 -4.44
N GLN A 585 4.49 23.96 -4.97
CA GLN A 585 5.61 23.97 -5.92
C GLN A 585 5.23 24.70 -7.21
N THR A 586 4.07 24.41 -7.79
CA THR A 586 3.61 25.04 -9.04
C THR A 586 3.37 26.53 -8.83
N THR A 587 2.67 26.92 -7.76
CA THR A 587 2.44 28.33 -7.41
C THR A 587 3.74 29.08 -7.16
N ALA A 588 4.71 28.50 -6.44
CA ALA A 588 6.01 29.13 -6.20
C ALA A 588 6.81 29.32 -7.49
N ILE A 589 6.85 28.31 -8.36
CA ILE A 589 7.47 28.38 -9.70
C ILE A 589 6.80 29.49 -10.54
N SER A 590 5.46 29.51 -10.60
CA SER A 590 4.71 30.56 -11.33
C SER A 590 4.98 31.97 -10.78
N ILE A 591 5.09 32.15 -9.46
CA ILE A 591 5.41 33.46 -8.86
C ILE A 591 6.84 33.88 -9.22
N VAL A 592 7.83 32.98 -9.12
CA VAL A 592 9.23 33.28 -9.50
C VAL A 592 9.33 33.62 -10.99
N PHE A 593 8.61 32.91 -11.86
CA PHE A 593 8.52 33.22 -13.29
C PHE A 593 7.90 34.60 -13.55
N LEU A 594 6.75 34.90 -12.93
CA LEU A 594 6.05 36.18 -13.11
C LEU A 594 6.86 37.37 -12.58
N VAL A 595 7.57 37.23 -11.46
CA VAL A 595 8.51 38.24 -10.96
C VAL A 595 9.68 38.43 -11.94
N GLY A 596 10.28 37.34 -12.43
CA GLY A 596 11.35 37.42 -13.43
C GLY A 596 10.92 38.14 -14.70
N PHE A 597 9.74 37.78 -15.23
CA PHE A 597 9.13 38.42 -16.40
C PHE A 597 8.79 39.90 -16.16
N ALA A 598 8.22 40.25 -14.99
CA ALA A 598 7.92 41.63 -14.64
C ALA A 598 9.20 42.49 -14.54
N LEU A 599 10.30 41.95 -14.03
CA LEU A 599 11.60 42.63 -14.02
C LEU A 599 12.16 42.86 -15.43
N LEU A 600 11.96 41.91 -16.36
CA LEU A 600 12.30 42.12 -17.79
C LEU A 600 11.44 43.23 -18.41
N VAL A 601 10.13 43.25 -18.17
CA VAL A 601 9.22 44.30 -18.68
C VAL A 601 9.58 45.68 -18.09
N LEU A 602 9.91 45.76 -16.80
CA LEU A 602 10.37 47.00 -16.18
C LEU A 602 11.73 47.46 -16.75
N ALA A 603 12.64 46.52 -17.05
CA ALA A 603 13.91 46.83 -17.69
C ALA A 603 13.73 47.35 -19.13
N THR A 604 12.91 46.69 -19.96
CA THR A 604 12.66 47.12 -21.35
C THR A 604 11.93 48.46 -21.41
N MET A 605 10.91 48.68 -20.57
CA MET A 605 10.25 49.98 -20.44
C MET A 605 11.22 51.07 -19.94
N GLY A 606 12.16 50.72 -19.05
CA GLY A 606 13.26 51.58 -18.63
C GLY A 606 14.17 51.99 -19.79
N TYR A 607 14.65 51.03 -20.59
CA TYR A 607 15.46 51.28 -21.77
C TYR A 607 14.75 52.12 -22.83
N VAL A 608 13.47 51.82 -23.13
CA VAL A 608 12.67 52.62 -24.09
C VAL A 608 12.50 54.05 -23.60
N ARG A 609 12.25 54.26 -22.29
CA ARG A 609 12.10 55.59 -21.70
C ARG A 609 13.39 56.40 -21.72
N VAL A 610 14.55 55.78 -21.44
CA VAL A 610 15.87 56.41 -21.57
C VAL A 610 16.18 56.74 -23.04
N GLY A 611 15.95 55.80 -23.97
CA GLY A 611 16.16 56.03 -25.40
C GLY A 611 15.30 57.17 -25.95
N TRP A 612 14.04 57.28 -25.51
CA TRP A 612 13.15 58.39 -25.87
C TRP A 612 13.63 59.74 -25.33
N LEU A 613 14.12 59.78 -24.08
CA LEU A 613 14.70 60.99 -23.49
C LEU A 613 15.96 61.45 -24.24
N ILE A 614 16.88 60.52 -24.56
CA ILE A 614 18.09 60.79 -25.34
C ILE A 614 17.74 61.28 -26.76
N ASN A 615 16.72 60.69 -27.40
CA ASN A 615 16.26 61.16 -28.71
C ASN A 615 15.70 62.59 -28.62
N LYS A 616 14.88 62.88 -27.59
CA LYS A 616 14.30 64.21 -27.36
C LYS A 616 15.36 65.30 -27.12
N THR A 617 16.39 65.02 -26.32
CA THR A 617 17.52 65.97 -26.12
C THR A 617 18.36 66.11 -27.39
N THR A 618 18.57 65.05 -28.15
CA THR A 618 19.29 65.08 -29.44
C THR A 618 18.55 65.90 -30.50
N ILE A 619 17.22 65.82 -30.56
CA ILE A 619 16.38 66.64 -31.45
C ILE A 619 16.44 68.12 -31.03
N SER A 620 16.35 68.42 -29.73
CA SER A 620 16.51 69.79 -29.23
C SER A 620 17.90 70.38 -29.53
N SER A 621 18.96 69.58 -29.40
CA SER A 621 20.33 69.92 -29.78
C SER A 621 20.46 70.23 -31.29
N LYS A 622 19.83 69.42 -32.15
CA LYS A 622 19.79 69.66 -33.60
C LYS A 622 19.04 70.95 -33.97
N ASN A 623 17.89 71.23 -33.34
CA ASN A 623 17.16 72.48 -33.58
C ASN A 623 17.99 73.70 -33.16
N ASN A 624 18.64 73.67 -31.99
CA ASN A 624 19.50 74.79 -31.55
C ASN A 624 20.70 74.99 -32.49
N ARG A 625 21.31 73.91 -33.00
CA ARG A 625 22.36 74.01 -34.04
C ARG A 625 21.84 74.54 -35.37
N ALA A 626 20.61 74.22 -35.78
CA ALA A 626 20.00 74.75 -36.99
C ALA A 626 19.72 76.26 -36.90
N VAL A 627 19.29 76.75 -35.72
CA VAL A 627 19.10 78.19 -35.46
C VAL A 627 20.43 78.96 -35.56
N VAL A 628 21.52 78.42 -35.00
CA VAL A 628 22.86 79.03 -35.12
C VAL A 628 23.38 78.99 -36.56
N ALA A 629 23.15 77.91 -37.30
CA ALA A 629 23.59 77.78 -38.69
C ALA A 629 22.83 78.71 -39.68
N GLY A 630 21.65 79.21 -39.30
CA GLY A 630 20.81 80.06 -40.15
C GLY A 630 21.29 81.52 -40.32
N MET A 631 22.27 81.97 -39.53
CA MET A 631 22.66 83.40 -39.47
C MET A 631 23.81 83.82 -40.39
N LEU A 632 24.38 82.92 -41.20
CA LEU A 632 25.44 83.27 -42.17
C LEU A 632 25.02 82.93 -43.61
N LYS A 633 24.90 83.97 -44.44
CA LYS A 633 24.61 83.90 -45.88
C LYS A 633 25.76 84.51 -46.73
N PRO A 634 25.82 84.24 -48.04
CA PRO A 634 27.10 84.03 -48.73
C PRO A 634 27.49 85.12 -49.74
N VAL A 635 28.70 85.00 -50.29
CA VAL A 635 29.15 85.66 -51.53
C VAL A 635 29.81 84.64 -52.48
N THR A 636 29.54 84.83 -53.77
CA THR A 636 29.98 84.17 -55.03
C THR A 636 31.47 83.81 -55.16
N ALA A 637 31.95 82.92 -56.05
CA ALA A 637 31.42 81.83 -56.94
C ALA A 637 32.66 81.14 -57.62
N SER A 638 32.76 80.57 -58.84
CA SER A 638 31.90 80.30 -60.02
C SER A 638 32.57 79.34 -61.05
N TRP A 639 31.89 78.25 -61.46
CA TRP A 639 32.08 77.47 -62.72
C TRP A 639 33.46 76.73 -62.91
N SER A 640 33.61 75.64 -63.69
CA SER A 640 32.78 74.97 -64.73
C SER A 640 33.03 73.44 -64.84
N ALA A 641 32.04 72.67 -65.33
CA ALA A 641 32.08 71.35 -66.04
C ALA A 641 32.91 70.16 -65.46
N GLN A 642 32.57 68.87 -65.58
CA GLN A 642 31.91 68.09 -66.66
C GLN A 642 30.86 67.08 -66.09
N ALA A 643 30.38 66.09 -66.89
CA ALA A 643 29.20 65.26 -66.61
C ALA A 643 29.49 63.71 -66.54
N PRO A 644 28.54 62.75 -66.68
CA PRO A 644 28.17 61.89 -65.53
C PRO A 644 28.22 60.36 -65.77
N ILE A 645 28.05 59.57 -64.70
CA ILE A 645 27.76 58.11 -64.76
C ILE A 645 26.44 57.82 -64.01
N LYS A 646 25.66 56.85 -64.51
CA LYS A 646 24.25 56.60 -64.14
C LYS A 646 24.08 55.61 -62.98
N TYR A 647 22.98 55.78 -62.22
CA TYR A 647 22.34 54.71 -61.46
C TYR A 647 21.62 53.73 -62.41
N SER A 648 21.51 52.46 -61.99
CA SER A 648 20.55 51.47 -62.51
C SER A 648 19.58 51.04 -61.40
N GLN A 649 18.40 50.53 -61.78
CA GLN A 649 17.28 50.33 -60.86
C GLN A 649 17.19 48.92 -60.25
N VAL A 650 16.38 48.84 -59.19
CA VAL A 650 15.80 47.60 -58.65
C VAL A 650 15.09 46.81 -59.75
N GLN A 651 15.21 45.48 -59.73
CA GLN A 651 14.25 44.59 -60.37
C GLN A 651 13.98 43.37 -59.49
N ILE A 652 12.73 42.91 -59.47
CA ILE A 652 12.25 41.75 -58.71
C ILE A 652 11.83 40.67 -59.71
N VAL A 653 12.26 39.42 -59.50
CA VAL A 653 11.82 38.24 -60.27
C VAL A 653 11.60 37.08 -59.28
N PRO A 654 10.51 36.28 -59.38
CA PRO A 654 10.13 35.32 -58.33
C PRO A 654 10.29 33.82 -58.70
N MET A 655 9.95 32.98 -57.72
CA MET A 655 9.53 31.56 -57.78
C MET A 655 10.56 30.41 -57.84
N ALA A 656 10.22 29.38 -57.04
CA ALA A 656 10.55 27.95 -57.13
C ALA A 656 12.04 27.52 -57.09
N ASN A 657 12.42 26.44 -56.40
CA ASN A 657 11.66 25.20 -56.20
C ASN A 657 12.07 24.43 -54.92
N THR A 658 11.16 23.62 -54.38
CA THR A 658 11.45 22.68 -53.28
C THR A 658 12.17 21.43 -53.78
N ARG A 659 13.10 20.88 -52.98
CA ARG A 659 13.43 19.44 -53.02
C ARG A 659 13.54 18.87 -51.60
N VAL A 660 12.70 17.87 -51.34
CA VAL A 660 12.85 16.94 -50.22
C VAL A 660 14.06 16.04 -50.49
N LEU A 661 14.73 15.60 -49.42
CA LEU A 661 15.74 14.54 -49.48
C LEU A 661 15.44 13.49 -48.41
N GLU A 662 14.62 12.50 -48.78
CA GLU A 662 14.54 11.25 -48.05
C GLU A 662 15.88 10.51 -48.15
N ARG A 663 16.21 9.71 -47.12
CA ARG A 663 17.38 8.83 -47.17
C ARG A 663 17.11 7.52 -46.45
N THR A 664 16.62 6.55 -47.21
CA THR A 664 16.40 5.17 -46.76
C THR A 664 17.49 4.24 -47.28
N ARG A 665 18.27 3.67 -46.36
CA ARG A 665 18.71 2.26 -46.39
C ARG A 665 19.25 1.84 -45.03
#